data_AF-A0AA95DZJ1-F1
#
_entry.id   AF-A0AA95DZJ1-F1
#
_cell.length_a   1.000
_cell.length_b   1.000
_cell.length_c   1.000
_cell.angle_alpha   90.00
_cell.angle_beta   90.00
_cell.angle_gamma   90.00
#
_symmetry.space_group_name_H-M   'P 1'
#
loop_
_entity.id
_entity.type
_entity.pdbx_description
1 polymer ?
#
loop_
_entity_poly.entity_id
_entity_poly.type
_entity_poly.pdbx_seq_one_letter_code
_entity_poly.pdbx_strand_id
1 'polypeptide(L)'
;MKPTTAQQVNTLLYYLQTKQTPPFKILFWENLQKIDFDYSANSLQQLSRFFAAMAKRHIQLPQLLANQSGQALVVALAAYIADYLAKTTGQPIAWYDYDRMSAQLARQNKYPIHSQLPADFYSSLTAHIGHKVYCQPLKLLPDLLQGKEVLPQFIARMTQTLYQQSQVNLLQSPEAVCQGYLAKVKTGKLQDDAIAFSSYLAAVNFDHSRDSLVQIDEALSAIQQAFGFTQADYLEFLQDASRQAFCYLLGFYIGVTSSRLANAPVRWVSFAQMYDSLGEAFAECLEHSFVLLFEDCYRTPMLVVTNRLFGLASNFPTTAAEFADIVQRQNAGHLAVYPYQDAVNSTTDLPAPWTSAMQAAGALVASVLSRLSQGQPIVPCVYQAHSSDNTGGELTAFNPSNIKLLYPHDTDLDTVTATDTDKLIDSLYQTLHQNPQLAPIIVGCFDSYTNLPMGRTEGIVIEIWVYENPRLQLQLVLPYQSANDWHSLKIYPLVSHQNGAQTALTSEQITALTTHFYQALLSTPSTQNTAVKTLWQDAYVNQLDSWVLPPKDQRIQQQNTQLVTHFDFALLPILDNQPNGNMAAFDYSSIDWRGFDLAKHILQASHHEQSYLQVYVSDNLIKDELYRQVEATEGLYRYGKVVWGVVIKSDAALTKPMSEEERDTPFANHRVSCADILFDPSGQARVEDLQAKASQLMDAIGRVNQPPNAPPDVAFYQLHYQDDTSRVFNLAYPASIAATNYRITTSWIWRRHLPNGMLSNSVVPIIIHTNAYQNKPEQGEIMVLPSQLWDKAYYHYWLSLAYEQFGQDYDLLPYIHWQQKYAQNSTDAATQKRLWPKFKPNRATNRAPSREQSSAIGLMSDKLENPMSATAKQQGSVQQAAVQQAAIQQTTEQKLADVQPTLQPSIASTSQTPKATPPSSLSNELTQQLMNDKLRLQTQLSTKDTAKDKKLLVIAIGGVFVLIIMVILVKLMR
;
A
#
# COMPACT_ATOMS: atom_id res chain seq x y z
N MET A 1 -19.67 29.73 10.32
CA MET A 1 -18.67 29.14 9.38
C MET A 1 -19.38 28.83 8.07
N LYS A 2 -18.68 28.74 6.94
CA LYS A 2 -19.25 28.19 5.70
C LYS A 2 -19.50 26.69 5.90
N PRO A 3 -20.66 26.13 5.51
CA PRO A 3 -20.91 24.70 5.68
C PRO A 3 -19.99 23.84 4.80
N THR A 4 -19.62 22.66 5.29
CA THR A 4 -18.79 21.72 4.53
C THR A 4 -19.57 21.08 3.38
N THR A 5 -18.85 20.56 2.39
CA THR A 5 -19.44 19.79 1.28
C THR A 5 -20.24 18.58 1.80
N ALA A 6 -19.71 17.86 2.78
CA ALA A 6 -20.43 16.76 3.43
C ALA A 6 -21.67 17.23 4.21
N GLN A 7 -21.63 18.36 4.93
CA GLN A 7 -22.81 18.93 5.60
C GLN A 7 -23.93 19.27 4.61
N GLN A 8 -23.59 19.93 3.49
CA GLN A 8 -24.57 20.30 2.46
C GLN A 8 -25.17 19.06 1.79
N VAL A 9 -24.35 18.07 1.44
CA VAL A 9 -24.81 16.81 0.85
C VAL A 9 -25.69 16.02 1.83
N ASN A 10 -25.26 15.84 3.08
CA ASN A 10 -26.04 15.12 4.09
C ASN A 10 -27.37 15.82 4.40
N THR A 11 -27.41 17.15 4.35
CA THR A 11 -28.64 17.93 4.49
C THR A 11 -29.62 17.66 3.34
N LEU A 12 -29.13 17.61 2.09
CA LEU A 12 -29.97 17.23 0.93
C LEU A 12 -30.51 15.81 1.08
N LEU A 13 -29.64 14.84 1.42
CA LEU A 13 -30.02 13.44 1.61
C LEU A 13 -31.06 13.27 2.74
N TYR A 14 -30.89 13.97 3.86
CA TYR A 14 -31.86 13.98 4.96
C TYR A 14 -33.25 14.44 4.50
N TYR A 15 -33.34 15.55 3.76
CA TYR A 15 -34.64 16.05 3.30
C TYR A 15 -35.27 15.13 2.24
N LEU A 16 -34.47 14.51 1.35
CA LEU A 16 -34.97 13.48 0.41
C LEU A 16 -35.56 12.27 1.14
N GLN A 17 -34.84 11.71 2.13
CA GLN A 17 -35.27 10.55 2.92
C GLN A 17 -36.53 10.85 3.75
N THR A 18 -36.50 11.93 4.54
CA THR A 18 -37.59 12.27 5.47
C THR A 18 -38.79 12.92 4.78
N LYS A 19 -38.65 13.31 3.51
CA LYS A 19 -39.63 14.06 2.70
C LYS A 19 -40.04 15.42 3.31
N GLN A 20 -39.37 15.88 4.37
CA GLN A 20 -39.59 17.18 5.00
C GLN A 20 -39.15 18.31 4.06
N THR A 21 -39.88 19.42 4.03
CA THR A 21 -39.54 20.56 3.17
C THR A 21 -38.23 21.22 3.62
N PRO A 22 -37.20 21.34 2.76
CA PRO A 22 -35.95 21.99 3.10
C PRO A 22 -36.11 23.51 3.35
N PRO A 23 -35.24 24.14 4.17
CA PRO A 23 -35.27 25.58 4.45
C PRO A 23 -34.81 26.44 3.25
N PHE A 24 -34.27 25.82 2.20
CA PHE A 24 -33.88 26.43 0.93
C PHE A 24 -34.64 25.75 -0.22
N LYS A 25 -34.83 26.45 -1.34
CA LYS A 25 -35.63 25.95 -2.46
C LYS A 25 -34.89 24.88 -3.26
N ILE A 26 -35.53 23.72 -3.48
CA ILE A 26 -35.11 22.70 -4.45
C ILE A 26 -36.12 22.67 -5.60
N LEU A 27 -35.65 22.65 -6.84
CA LEU A 27 -36.51 22.61 -8.03
C LEU A 27 -37.22 21.25 -8.14
N PHE A 28 -38.49 21.25 -8.57
CA PHE A 28 -39.35 20.06 -8.66
C PHE A 28 -39.55 19.28 -7.36
N TRP A 29 -39.47 19.93 -6.19
CA TRP A 29 -39.62 19.29 -4.86
C TRP A 29 -40.86 18.38 -4.72
N GLU A 30 -42.03 18.83 -5.18
CA GLU A 30 -43.29 18.05 -5.16
C GLU A 30 -43.24 16.78 -6.03
N ASN A 31 -42.32 16.70 -6.98
CA ASN A 31 -42.07 15.50 -7.77
C ASN A 31 -41.06 14.58 -7.07
N LEU A 32 -40.08 15.13 -6.36
CA LEU A 32 -39.12 14.35 -5.56
C LEU A 32 -39.81 13.63 -4.40
N GLN A 33 -40.75 14.26 -3.69
CA GLN A 33 -41.50 13.63 -2.59
C GLN A 33 -42.31 12.37 -3.01
N LYS A 34 -42.50 12.15 -4.32
CA LYS A 34 -43.17 10.97 -4.91
C LYS A 34 -42.20 9.82 -5.18
N ILE A 35 -40.91 10.01 -4.92
CA ILE A 35 -39.88 8.97 -4.88
C ILE A 35 -39.68 8.58 -3.41
N ASP A 36 -39.55 7.30 -3.15
CA ASP A 36 -39.23 6.73 -1.85
C ASP A 36 -37.71 6.55 -1.82
N PHE A 37 -36.99 7.52 -1.25
CA PHE A 37 -35.53 7.53 -1.17
C PHE A 37 -35.00 6.60 -0.06
N ASP A 38 -35.46 5.35 -0.09
CA ASP A 38 -35.28 4.30 0.92
C ASP A 38 -34.04 3.40 0.68
N TYR A 39 -33.30 3.65 -0.41
CA TYR A 39 -32.16 2.86 -0.89
C TYR A 39 -32.51 1.43 -1.38
N SER A 40 -33.78 1.17 -1.66
CA SER A 40 -34.21 -0.04 -2.37
C SER A 40 -33.97 0.06 -3.88
N ALA A 41 -33.95 -1.09 -4.57
CA ALA A 41 -33.95 -1.13 -6.03
C ALA A 41 -35.20 -0.45 -6.66
N ASN A 42 -36.31 -0.34 -5.92
CA ASN A 42 -37.49 0.41 -6.37
C ASN A 42 -37.25 1.93 -6.38
N SER A 43 -36.47 2.48 -5.43
CA SER A 43 -36.10 3.91 -5.45
C SER A 43 -35.38 4.30 -6.75
N LEU A 44 -34.47 3.45 -7.25
CA LEU A 44 -33.80 3.65 -8.52
C LEU A 44 -34.78 3.58 -9.71
N GLN A 45 -35.75 2.67 -9.70
CA GLN A 45 -36.78 2.63 -10.74
C GLN A 45 -37.65 3.89 -10.76
N GLN A 46 -38.05 4.38 -9.58
CA GLN A 46 -38.79 5.64 -9.44
C GLN A 46 -37.94 6.84 -9.93
N LEU A 47 -36.65 6.86 -9.62
CA LEU A 47 -35.70 7.88 -10.09
C LEU A 47 -35.49 7.84 -11.62
N SER A 48 -35.36 6.66 -12.23
CA SER A 48 -35.34 6.50 -13.70
C SER A 48 -36.63 7.02 -14.34
N ARG A 49 -37.81 6.74 -13.75
CA ARG A 49 -39.10 7.28 -14.23
C ARG A 49 -39.16 8.81 -14.12
N PHE A 50 -38.57 9.40 -13.08
CA PHE A 50 -38.46 10.85 -12.90
C PHE A 50 -37.58 11.49 -14.00
N PHE A 51 -36.39 10.95 -14.27
CA PHE A 51 -35.53 11.44 -15.35
C PHE A 51 -36.19 11.28 -16.73
N ALA A 52 -36.83 10.15 -17.01
CA ALA A 52 -37.58 9.94 -18.25
C ALA A 52 -38.74 10.95 -18.42
N ALA A 53 -39.36 11.42 -17.34
CA ALA A 53 -40.37 12.48 -17.37
C ALA A 53 -39.78 13.88 -17.60
N MET A 54 -38.53 14.14 -17.19
CA MET A 54 -37.80 15.37 -17.53
C MET A 54 -37.34 15.38 -18.99
N ALA A 55 -36.82 14.26 -19.49
CA ALA A 55 -36.40 14.10 -20.88
C ALA A 55 -37.56 14.33 -21.87
N LYS A 56 -38.74 13.78 -21.56
CA LYS A 56 -40.00 14.01 -22.32
C LYS A 56 -40.50 15.47 -22.29
N ARG A 57 -39.93 16.33 -21.44
CA ARG A 57 -40.20 17.77 -21.36
C ARG A 57 -39.05 18.61 -21.95
N HIS A 58 -38.05 17.98 -22.56
CA HIS A 58 -36.85 18.61 -23.12
C HIS A 58 -36.08 19.50 -22.13
N ILE A 59 -36.10 19.15 -20.84
CA ILE A 59 -35.39 19.89 -19.80
C ILE A 59 -33.90 19.59 -19.88
N GLN A 60 -33.09 20.62 -20.17
CA GLN A 60 -31.65 20.49 -20.38
C GLN A 60 -30.85 20.92 -19.14
N LEU A 61 -29.64 20.36 -18.97
CA LEU A 61 -28.80 20.65 -17.80
C LEU A 61 -28.49 22.17 -17.61
N PRO A 62 -28.14 22.97 -18.63
CA PRO A 62 -27.92 24.41 -18.45
C PRO A 62 -29.14 25.16 -17.92
N GLN A 63 -30.36 24.73 -18.26
CA GLN A 63 -31.61 25.32 -17.76
C GLN A 63 -31.81 25.06 -16.25
N LEU A 64 -31.31 23.91 -15.75
CA LEU A 64 -31.32 23.59 -14.32
C LEU A 64 -30.24 24.39 -13.57
N LEU A 65 -29.04 24.51 -14.14
CA LEU A 65 -27.91 25.19 -13.48
C LEU A 65 -28.06 26.71 -13.40
N ALA A 66 -28.95 27.32 -14.19
CA ALA A 66 -29.21 28.76 -14.19
C ALA A 66 -29.64 29.34 -12.82
N ASN A 67 -30.24 28.53 -11.94
CA ASN A 67 -30.74 28.95 -10.62
C ASN A 67 -30.24 28.02 -9.51
N GLN A 68 -29.88 28.56 -8.34
CA GLN A 68 -29.46 27.77 -7.16
C GLN A 68 -30.39 26.60 -6.82
N SER A 69 -31.71 26.74 -7.02
CA SER A 69 -32.67 25.67 -6.73
C SER A 69 -32.59 24.47 -7.68
N GLY A 70 -32.17 24.69 -8.93
CA GLY A 70 -31.88 23.60 -9.88
C GLY A 70 -30.49 23.01 -9.68
N GLN A 71 -29.53 23.82 -9.21
CA GLN A 71 -28.22 23.32 -8.73
C GLN A 71 -28.39 22.40 -7.51
N ALA A 72 -29.24 22.77 -6.55
CA ALA A 72 -29.58 21.94 -5.39
C ALA A 72 -30.23 20.61 -5.77
N LEU A 73 -31.15 20.62 -6.75
CA LEU A 73 -31.74 19.42 -7.34
C LEU A 73 -30.67 18.50 -7.96
N VAL A 74 -29.80 19.08 -8.80
CA VAL A 74 -28.70 18.37 -9.48
C VAL A 74 -27.76 17.69 -8.48
N VAL A 75 -27.34 18.42 -7.44
CA VAL A 75 -26.47 17.88 -6.38
C VAL A 75 -27.19 16.83 -5.54
N ALA A 76 -28.48 17.02 -5.21
CA ALA A 76 -29.24 16.07 -4.40
C ALA A 76 -29.40 14.70 -5.07
N LEU A 77 -29.70 14.68 -6.38
CA LEU A 77 -29.86 13.42 -7.13
C LEU A 77 -28.51 12.74 -7.39
N ALA A 78 -27.47 13.50 -7.70
CA ALA A 78 -26.12 12.95 -7.83
C ALA A 78 -25.60 12.38 -6.50
N ALA A 79 -25.87 13.06 -5.39
CA ALA A 79 -25.56 12.57 -4.06
C ALA A 79 -26.27 11.25 -3.74
N TYR A 80 -27.59 11.17 -4.00
CA TYR A 80 -28.36 9.96 -3.74
C TYR A 80 -27.85 8.74 -4.53
N ILE A 81 -27.45 8.92 -5.79
CA ILE A 81 -26.91 7.84 -6.63
C ILE A 81 -25.60 7.26 -6.06
N ALA A 82 -24.71 8.11 -5.53
CA ALA A 82 -23.44 7.65 -4.95
C ALA A 82 -23.59 7.16 -3.49
N ASP A 83 -24.50 7.73 -2.69
CA ASP A 83 -24.82 7.22 -1.35
C ASP A 83 -25.57 5.87 -1.41
N TYR A 84 -26.35 5.63 -2.47
CA TYR A 84 -26.91 4.30 -2.79
C TYR A 84 -25.80 3.28 -3.00
N LEU A 85 -24.79 3.58 -3.83
CA LEU A 85 -23.65 2.68 -4.07
C LEU A 85 -22.89 2.37 -2.77
N ALA A 86 -22.64 3.38 -1.93
CA ALA A 86 -21.98 3.20 -0.65
C ALA A 86 -22.77 2.26 0.27
N LYS A 87 -24.09 2.49 0.43
CA LYS A 87 -24.96 1.70 1.29
C LYS A 87 -25.16 0.27 0.80
N THR A 88 -25.36 0.04 -0.50
CA THR A 88 -25.56 -1.32 -1.02
C THR A 88 -24.30 -2.17 -1.07
N THR A 89 -23.10 -1.57 -1.00
CA THR A 89 -21.81 -2.28 -0.93
C THR A 89 -21.16 -2.26 0.46
N GLY A 90 -21.85 -1.72 1.47
CA GLY A 90 -21.35 -1.50 2.83
C GLY A 90 -20.07 -0.65 2.93
N GLN A 91 -19.74 0.07 1.86
CA GLN A 91 -18.51 0.86 1.77
C GLN A 91 -18.72 2.23 2.42
N PRO A 92 -17.74 2.72 3.19
CA PRO A 92 -17.80 4.07 3.74
C PRO A 92 -17.65 5.10 2.60
N ILE A 93 -18.28 6.27 2.76
CA ILE A 93 -18.30 7.33 1.75
C ILE A 93 -17.80 8.66 2.33
N ALA A 94 -16.95 9.35 1.57
CA ALA A 94 -16.46 10.70 1.86
C ALA A 94 -16.74 11.64 0.68
N TRP A 95 -17.12 12.88 0.98
CA TRP A 95 -17.56 13.87 -0.01
C TRP A 95 -16.54 14.99 -0.19
N TYR A 96 -16.09 15.18 -1.42
CA TYR A 96 -15.11 16.18 -1.80
C TYR A 96 -15.71 17.15 -2.82
N ASP A 97 -15.47 18.44 -2.59
CA ASP A 97 -15.52 19.47 -3.63
C ASP A 97 -14.23 19.42 -4.48
N TYR A 98 -14.21 20.15 -5.60
CA TYR A 98 -13.06 20.21 -6.50
C TYR A 98 -11.74 20.57 -5.78
N ASP A 99 -11.74 21.61 -4.95
CA ASP A 99 -10.52 22.09 -4.28
C ASP A 99 -9.95 21.03 -3.33
N ARG A 100 -10.81 20.39 -2.52
CA ARG A 100 -10.42 19.29 -1.63
C ARG A 100 -9.99 18.05 -2.39
N MET A 101 -10.67 17.70 -3.48
CA MET A 101 -10.34 16.52 -4.28
C MET A 101 -9.00 16.70 -5.00
N SER A 102 -8.77 17.87 -5.59
CA SER A 102 -7.49 18.25 -6.20
C SER A 102 -6.35 18.23 -5.16
N ALA A 103 -6.59 18.78 -3.96
CA ALA A 103 -5.63 18.71 -2.85
C ALA A 103 -5.39 17.27 -2.31
N GLN A 104 -6.39 16.39 -2.38
CA GLN A 104 -6.26 14.98 -1.98
C GLN A 104 -5.44 14.18 -3.01
N LEU A 105 -5.75 14.34 -4.30
CA LEU A 105 -4.96 13.75 -5.39
C LEU A 105 -3.50 14.23 -5.33
N ALA A 106 -3.27 15.53 -5.10
CA ALA A 106 -1.93 16.10 -4.95
C ALA A 106 -1.12 15.55 -3.75
N ARG A 107 -1.76 14.88 -2.79
CA ARG A 107 -1.12 14.18 -1.66
C ARG A 107 -0.91 12.69 -1.93
N GLN A 108 -1.91 12.02 -2.50
CA GLN A 108 -1.84 10.58 -2.82
C GLN A 108 -0.93 10.29 -4.02
N ASN A 109 -0.84 11.22 -4.98
CA ASN A 109 0.05 11.12 -6.13
C ASN A 109 1.51 11.31 -5.72
N LYS A 110 2.13 10.23 -5.23
CA LYS A 110 3.58 10.09 -5.05
C LYS A 110 4.36 10.41 -6.34
N TYR A 111 3.68 10.25 -7.50
CA TYR A 111 4.06 10.68 -8.83
C TYR A 111 2.87 11.48 -9.43
N PRO A 112 3.00 12.76 -9.80
CA PRO A 112 1.90 13.64 -10.26
C PRO A 112 1.53 13.41 -11.75
N ILE A 113 1.60 12.15 -12.19
CA ILE A 113 1.27 11.72 -13.56
C ILE A 113 -0.22 11.47 -13.72
N HIS A 114 -0.88 11.06 -12.64
CA HIS A 114 -2.30 10.72 -12.67
C HIS A 114 -3.14 11.99 -12.64
N SER A 115 -3.41 12.50 -13.85
CA SER A 115 -4.50 13.39 -14.23
C SER A 115 -4.88 14.44 -13.19
N GLN A 116 -4.45 15.68 -13.41
CA GLN A 116 -5.07 16.81 -12.72
C GLN A 116 -6.59 16.72 -12.89
N LEU A 117 -7.32 16.85 -11.79
CA LEU A 117 -8.78 16.84 -11.81
C LEU A 117 -9.26 17.93 -12.76
N PRO A 118 -10.07 17.64 -13.79
CA PRO A 118 -10.55 18.68 -14.70
C PRO A 118 -11.34 19.75 -13.95
N ALA A 119 -11.13 21.02 -14.27
CA ALA A 119 -11.84 22.15 -13.66
C ALA A 119 -13.27 22.31 -14.23
N ASP A 120 -14.02 21.21 -14.30
CA ASP A 120 -15.32 21.10 -14.96
C ASP A 120 -16.48 20.83 -14.00
N PHE A 121 -17.70 21.08 -14.48
CA PHE A 121 -18.95 20.78 -13.79
C PHE A 121 -18.96 19.38 -13.17
N TYR A 122 -18.46 18.38 -13.91
CA TYR A 122 -18.47 16.97 -13.50
C TYR A 122 -17.62 16.71 -12.24
N SER A 123 -16.54 17.47 -12.08
CA SER A 123 -15.59 17.35 -10.97
C SER A 123 -15.94 18.21 -9.76
N SER A 124 -17.01 19.02 -9.85
CA SER A 124 -17.51 19.84 -8.73
C SER A 124 -17.81 19.02 -7.47
N LEU A 125 -18.31 17.79 -7.63
CA LEU A 125 -18.65 16.87 -6.55
C LEU A 125 -18.09 15.47 -6.84
N THR A 126 -17.17 15.03 -5.98
CA THR A 126 -16.61 13.67 -6.03
C THR A 126 -16.94 12.91 -4.73
N ALA A 127 -17.47 11.71 -4.88
CA ALA A 127 -17.65 10.74 -3.80
C ALA A 127 -16.47 9.76 -3.81
N HIS A 128 -15.74 9.67 -2.70
CA HIS A 128 -14.77 8.60 -2.46
C HIS A 128 -15.51 7.48 -1.72
N ILE A 129 -15.63 6.30 -2.33
CA ILE A 129 -16.43 5.18 -1.81
C ILE A 129 -15.51 3.98 -1.64
N GLY A 130 -15.26 3.58 -0.39
CA GLY A 130 -14.25 2.56 -0.08
C GLY A 130 -12.84 2.97 -0.54
N HIS A 131 -11.84 2.12 -0.32
CA HIS A 131 -10.44 2.56 -0.32
C HIS A 131 -9.95 3.30 -1.59
N LYS A 132 -10.46 2.98 -2.79
CA LYS A 132 -9.89 3.47 -4.07
C LYS A 132 -10.90 3.97 -5.13
N VAL A 133 -12.21 3.87 -4.93
CA VAL A 133 -13.18 4.30 -5.95
C VAL A 133 -13.52 5.78 -5.79
N TYR A 134 -13.07 6.60 -6.74
CA TYR A 134 -13.54 7.98 -6.91
C TYR A 134 -14.68 8.03 -7.93
N CYS A 135 -15.87 8.32 -7.45
CA CYS A 135 -17.12 8.40 -8.21
C CYS A 135 -17.52 9.86 -8.44
N GLN A 136 -17.75 10.25 -9.69
CA GLN A 136 -18.20 11.60 -10.08
C GLN A 136 -19.65 11.54 -10.58
N PRO A 137 -20.66 11.45 -9.68
CA PRO A 137 -22.04 11.10 -10.06
C PRO A 137 -22.71 12.15 -10.97
N LEU A 138 -22.20 13.38 -10.99
CA LEU A 138 -22.65 14.45 -11.91
C LEU A 138 -22.49 14.07 -13.40
N LYS A 139 -21.56 13.15 -13.75
CA LYS A 139 -21.34 12.69 -15.13
C LYS A 139 -22.53 11.96 -15.76
N LEU A 140 -23.46 11.43 -14.95
CA LEU A 140 -24.64 10.72 -15.44
C LEU A 140 -25.79 11.64 -15.86
N LEU A 141 -25.86 12.84 -15.28
CA LEU A 141 -27.03 13.70 -15.39
C LEU A 141 -27.32 14.17 -16.83
N PRO A 142 -26.33 14.47 -17.70
CA PRO A 142 -26.60 14.77 -19.11
C PRO A 142 -27.30 13.62 -19.83
N ASP A 143 -26.84 12.38 -19.65
CA ASP A 143 -27.40 11.19 -20.31
C ASP A 143 -28.80 10.84 -19.79
N LEU A 144 -29.03 10.98 -18.49
CA LEU A 144 -30.34 10.76 -17.88
C LEU A 144 -31.36 11.83 -18.30
N LEU A 145 -30.94 13.10 -18.45
CA LEU A 145 -31.78 14.17 -18.99
C LEU A 145 -32.04 14.03 -20.50
N GLN A 146 -31.16 13.34 -21.24
CA GLN A 146 -31.42 12.89 -22.61
C GLN A 146 -32.33 11.65 -22.67
N GLY A 147 -32.70 11.05 -21.53
CA GLY A 147 -33.59 9.90 -21.45
C GLY A 147 -32.92 8.54 -21.73
N LYS A 148 -31.59 8.45 -21.67
CA LYS A 148 -30.86 7.19 -21.83
C LYS A 148 -30.95 6.33 -20.56
N GLU A 149 -31.14 5.03 -20.69
CA GLU A 149 -31.27 4.09 -19.56
C GLU A 149 -29.91 3.70 -18.94
N VAL A 150 -29.04 4.68 -18.68
CA VAL A 150 -27.67 4.45 -18.18
C VAL A 150 -27.60 4.15 -16.68
N LEU A 151 -28.60 4.54 -15.88
CA LEU A 151 -28.53 4.42 -14.41
C LEU A 151 -28.35 2.97 -13.91
N PRO A 152 -29.12 1.95 -14.38
CA PRO A 152 -28.93 0.58 -13.93
C PRO A 152 -27.55 0.01 -14.33
N GLN A 153 -27.08 0.36 -15.53
CA GLN A 153 -25.78 -0.07 -16.05
C GLN A 153 -24.62 0.55 -15.25
N PHE A 154 -24.74 1.83 -14.90
CA PHE A 154 -23.78 2.52 -14.04
C PHE A 154 -23.74 1.89 -12.65
N ILE A 155 -24.90 1.68 -12.01
CA ILE A 155 -24.96 1.08 -10.67
C ILE A 155 -24.30 -0.31 -10.68
N ALA A 156 -24.69 -1.20 -11.61
CA ALA A 156 -24.07 -2.52 -11.72
C ALA A 156 -22.56 -2.46 -11.95
N ARG A 157 -22.08 -1.57 -12.85
CA ARG A 157 -20.65 -1.39 -13.13
C ARG A 157 -19.89 -0.86 -11.92
N MET A 158 -20.44 0.10 -11.19
CA MET A 158 -19.79 0.71 -10.02
C MET A 158 -19.80 -0.22 -8.82
N THR A 159 -20.90 -0.94 -8.56
CA THR A 159 -20.96 -2.04 -7.58
C THR A 159 -19.89 -3.10 -7.88
N GLN A 160 -19.80 -3.56 -9.14
CA GLN A 160 -18.75 -4.49 -9.55
C GLN A 160 -17.33 -3.92 -9.37
N THR A 161 -17.13 -2.63 -9.66
CA THR A 161 -15.83 -1.95 -9.49
C THR A 161 -15.46 -1.83 -8.00
N LEU A 162 -16.43 -1.52 -7.13
CA LEU A 162 -16.28 -1.47 -5.69
C LEU A 162 -15.90 -2.86 -5.13
N TYR A 163 -16.61 -3.91 -5.53
CA TYR A 163 -16.29 -5.27 -5.11
C TYR A 163 -14.92 -5.72 -5.60
N GLN A 164 -14.57 -5.48 -6.87
CA GLN A 164 -13.23 -5.75 -7.41
C GLN A 164 -12.12 -5.01 -6.66
N GLN A 165 -12.32 -3.73 -6.31
CA GLN A 165 -11.34 -2.97 -5.52
C GLN A 165 -11.37 -3.31 -4.02
N SER A 166 -12.39 -4.04 -3.54
CA SER A 166 -12.46 -4.64 -2.21
C SER A 166 -11.97 -6.09 -2.15
N GLN A 167 -11.42 -6.63 -3.24
CA GLN A 167 -10.70 -7.91 -3.19
C GLN A 167 -9.47 -7.75 -2.32
N VAL A 168 -9.34 -8.65 -1.34
CA VAL A 168 -8.24 -8.63 -0.37
C VAL A 168 -6.99 -9.16 -1.07
N ASN A 169 -5.96 -8.33 -1.19
CA ASN A 169 -4.71 -8.74 -1.82
C ASN A 169 -3.93 -9.64 -0.86
N LEU A 170 -3.93 -10.95 -1.13
CA LEU A 170 -3.27 -11.97 -0.30
C LEU A 170 -1.74 -11.80 -0.21
N LEU A 171 -1.13 -10.95 -1.05
CA LEU A 171 0.30 -10.59 -1.01
C LEU A 171 0.62 -9.46 0.00
N GLN A 172 -0.38 -8.92 0.71
CA GLN A 172 -0.17 -7.98 1.81
C GLN A 172 0.29 -8.70 3.09
N SER A 173 0.62 -7.94 4.15
CA SER A 173 0.91 -8.55 5.44
C SER A 173 -0.31 -9.34 5.96
N PRO A 174 -0.12 -10.49 6.64
CA PRO A 174 -1.23 -11.32 7.13
C PRO A 174 -2.26 -10.56 7.99
N GLU A 175 -1.82 -9.58 8.78
CA GLU A 175 -2.70 -8.69 9.54
C GLU A 175 -3.56 -7.79 8.65
N ALA A 176 -2.99 -7.26 7.55
CA ALA A 176 -3.75 -6.45 6.59
C ALA A 176 -4.72 -7.31 5.77
N VAL A 177 -4.37 -8.57 5.45
CA VAL A 177 -5.28 -9.55 4.84
C VAL A 177 -6.44 -9.86 5.78
N CYS A 178 -6.14 -10.14 7.06
CA CYS A 178 -7.13 -10.36 8.11
C CYS A 178 -8.10 -9.18 8.24
N GLN A 179 -7.58 -7.96 8.42
CA GLN A 179 -8.39 -6.74 8.50
C GLN A 179 -9.21 -6.49 7.23
N GLY A 180 -8.66 -6.79 6.04
CA GLY A 180 -9.36 -6.67 4.76
C GLY A 180 -10.58 -7.60 4.64
N TYR A 181 -10.51 -8.82 5.18
CA TYR A 181 -11.67 -9.72 5.26
C TYR A 181 -12.64 -9.30 6.37
N LEU A 182 -12.17 -8.98 7.58
CA LEU A 182 -13.04 -8.57 8.69
C LEU A 182 -13.78 -7.25 8.41
N ALA A 183 -13.22 -6.35 7.59
CA ALA A 183 -13.89 -5.14 7.13
C ALA A 183 -15.20 -5.41 6.37
N LYS A 184 -15.39 -6.63 5.83
CA LYS A 184 -16.61 -7.07 5.13
C LYS A 184 -17.75 -7.47 6.07
N VAL A 185 -17.48 -7.59 7.38
CA VAL A 185 -18.46 -7.93 8.43
C VAL A 185 -18.50 -6.93 9.60
N LYS A 186 -17.69 -5.86 9.56
CA LYS A 186 -17.54 -4.81 10.60
C LYS A 186 -18.83 -4.17 11.15
N THR A 187 -19.95 -4.30 10.43
CA THR A 187 -21.27 -3.78 10.78
C THR A 187 -22.13 -4.80 11.54
N GLY A 188 -21.57 -5.96 11.90
CA GLY A 188 -22.30 -7.13 12.40
C GLY A 188 -22.95 -7.97 11.29
N LYS A 189 -22.84 -7.56 10.02
CA LYS A 189 -23.45 -8.24 8.86
C LYS A 189 -22.51 -8.26 7.66
N LEU A 190 -22.55 -9.34 6.89
CA LEU A 190 -21.81 -9.46 5.63
C LEU A 190 -22.25 -8.37 4.63
N GLN A 191 -21.29 -7.63 4.09
CA GLN A 191 -21.49 -6.50 3.15
C GLN A 191 -21.09 -6.84 1.69
N ASP A 192 -20.63 -8.07 1.43
CA ASP A 192 -20.09 -8.52 0.15
C ASP A 192 -20.85 -9.78 -0.29
N ASP A 193 -21.69 -9.65 -1.32
CA ASP A 193 -22.50 -10.75 -1.87
C ASP A 193 -21.73 -11.64 -2.84
N ALA A 194 -20.55 -11.21 -3.32
CA ALA A 194 -19.64 -11.98 -4.17
C ALA A 194 -18.80 -13.02 -3.39
N ILE A 195 -18.90 -13.05 -2.06
CA ILE A 195 -18.41 -14.18 -1.25
C ILE A 195 -19.40 -15.36 -1.36
N ALA A 196 -18.88 -16.56 -1.59
CA ALA A 196 -19.72 -17.74 -1.77
C ALA A 196 -20.63 -17.98 -0.56
N PHE A 197 -21.84 -18.50 -0.80
CA PHE A 197 -22.83 -18.79 0.23
C PHE A 197 -23.25 -17.57 1.09
N SER A 198 -23.06 -16.33 0.60
CA SER A 198 -23.46 -15.09 1.27
C SER A 198 -24.92 -15.09 1.77
N SER A 199 -25.83 -15.73 1.05
CA SER A 199 -27.23 -15.93 1.45
C SER A 199 -27.42 -16.78 2.72
N TYR A 200 -26.56 -17.78 2.97
CA TYR A 200 -26.56 -18.58 4.19
C TYR A 200 -25.97 -17.80 5.38
N LEU A 201 -25.07 -16.85 5.12
CA LEU A 201 -24.46 -15.99 6.14
C LEU A 201 -25.30 -14.77 6.54
N ALA A 202 -26.38 -14.46 5.81
CA ALA A 202 -27.20 -13.25 6.06
C ALA A 202 -27.83 -13.21 7.47
N ALA A 203 -28.16 -14.38 8.04
CA ALA A 203 -28.71 -14.50 9.39
C ALA A 203 -27.68 -14.21 10.49
N VAL A 204 -26.40 -14.55 10.27
CA VAL A 204 -25.31 -14.48 11.27
C VAL A 204 -25.09 -13.05 11.75
N ASN A 205 -24.97 -12.85 13.06
CA ASN A 205 -24.57 -11.60 13.69
C ASN A 205 -23.07 -11.63 14.02
N PHE A 206 -22.26 -10.90 13.25
CA PHE A 206 -20.80 -10.90 13.36
C PHE A 206 -20.30 -9.94 14.47
N ASP A 207 -20.70 -10.17 15.72
CA ASP A 207 -20.43 -9.30 16.89
C ASP A 207 -19.21 -9.69 17.77
N HIS A 208 -18.53 -10.79 17.44
CA HIS A 208 -17.42 -11.41 18.18
C HIS A 208 -17.82 -12.03 19.53
N SER A 209 -19.11 -12.35 19.72
CA SER A 209 -19.59 -13.23 20.80
C SER A 209 -19.33 -14.71 20.49
N ARG A 210 -19.46 -15.58 21.50
CA ARG A 210 -19.51 -17.03 21.28
C ARG A 210 -20.74 -17.46 20.46
N ASP A 211 -21.84 -16.72 20.53
CA ASP A 211 -23.08 -17.01 19.80
C ASP A 211 -22.95 -16.73 18.30
N SER A 212 -22.10 -15.78 17.90
CA SER A 212 -21.72 -15.57 16.49
C SER A 212 -21.06 -16.81 15.87
N LEU A 213 -20.27 -17.55 16.66
CA LEU A 213 -19.62 -18.79 16.22
C LEU A 213 -20.65 -19.91 16.05
N VAL A 214 -21.61 -20.03 16.98
CA VAL A 214 -22.72 -21.00 16.86
C VAL A 214 -23.56 -20.74 15.60
N GLN A 215 -23.83 -19.47 15.27
CA GLN A 215 -24.54 -19.10 14.04
C GLN A 215 -23.74 -19.43 12.78
N ILE A 216 -22.40 -19.34 12.82
CA ILE A 216 -21.52 -19.81 11.74
C ILE A 216 -21.55 -21.35 11.62
N ASP A 217 -21.57 -22.08 12.74
CA ASP A 217 -21.69 -23.54 12.76
C ASP A 217 -23.04 -24.02 12.20
N GLU A 218 -24.14 -23.31 12.50
CA GLU A 218 -25.46 -23.53 11.89
C GLU A 218 -25.43 -23.27 10.38
N ALA A 219 -24.88 -22.13 9.94
CA ALA A 219 -24.77 -21.77 8.52
C ALA A 219 -23.92 -22.78 7.72
N LEU A 220 -22.77 -23.21 8.25
CA LEU A 220 -21.94 -24.25 7.64
C LEU A 220 -22.65 -25.60 7.58
N SER A 221 -23.44 -25.93 8.60
CA SER A 221 -24.26 -27.15 8.61
C SER A 221 -25.38 -27.11 7.56
N ALA A 222 -26.01 -25.95 7.36
CA ALA A 222 -27.03 -25.76 6.34
C ALA A 222 -26.44 -25.82 4.92
N ILE A 223 -25.26 -25.23 4.68
CA ILE A 223 -24.49 -25.37 3.44
C ILE A 223 -24.19 -26.85 3.20
N GLN A 224 -23.67 -27.57 4.20
CA GLN A 224 -23.31 -28.97 4.04
C GLN A 224 -24.52 -29.89 3.80
N GLN A 225 -25.69 -29.57 4.37
CA GLN A 225 -26.95 -30.27 4.06
C GLN A 225 -27.48 -29.97 2.65
N ALA A 226 -27.24 -28.77 2.12
CA ALA A 226 -27.72 -28.36 0.80
C ALA A 226 -26.86 -28.89 -0.36
N PHE A 227 -25.55 -29.03 -0.16
CA PHE A 227 -24.60 -29.44 -1.21
C PHE A 227 -23.98 -30.83 -1.01
N GLY A 228 -23.94 -31.36 0.22
CA GLY A 228 -23.52 -32.74 0.49
C GLY A 228 -22.05 -33.03 0.19
N PHE A 229 -21.14 -32.07 0.40
CA PHE A 229 -19.74 -32.19 0.01
C PHE A 229 -19.00 -33.35 0.70
N THR A 230 -18.00 -33.90 0.02
CA THR A 230 -17.14 -34.98 0.49
C THR A 230 -15.66 -34.61 0.35
N GLN A 231 -14.76 -35.39 0.95
CA GLN A 231 -13.30 -35.18 0.82
C GLN A 231 -12.81 -35.13 -0.65
N ALA A 232 -13.53 -35.75 -1.59
CA ALA A 232 -13.17 -35.72 -3.02
C ALA A 232 -13.44 -34.35 -3.67
N ASP A 233 -14.46 -33.63 -3.21
CA ASP A 233 -14.93 -32.37 -3.82
C ASP A 233 -14.08 -31.16 -3.41
N TYR A 234 -13.25 -31.30 -2.38
CA TYR A 234 -12.41 -30.24 -1.81
C TYR A 234 -11.50 -29.54 -2.85
N LEU A 235 -10.85 -30.30 -3.73
CA LEU A 235 -9.94 -29.74 -4.75
C LEU A 235 -10.69 -29.04 -5.89
N GLU A 236 -11.94 -29.41 -6.18
CA GLU A 236 -12.78 -28.68 -7.13
C GLU A 236 -13.35 -27.41 -6.47
N PHE A 237 -13.82 -27.51 -5.24
CA PHE A 237 -14.32 -26.39 -4.44
C PHE A 237 -13.28 -25.27 -4.30
N LEU A 238 -11.99 -25.60 -4.11
CA LEU A 238 -10.92 -24.61 -4.01
C LEU A 238 -10.53 -23.93 -5.34
N GLN A 239 -11.00 -24.40 -6.50
CA GLN A 239 -10.75 -23.68 -7.78
C GLN A 239 -11.61 -22.41 -7.91
N ASP A 240 -12.66 -22.28 -7.10
CA ASP A 240 -13.55 -21.12 -7.07
C ASP A 240 -13.05 -20.06 -6.07
N ALA A 241 -12.58 -18.92 -6.59
CA ALA A 241 -12.07 -17.81 -5.77
C ALA A 241 -13.11 -17.24 -4.78
N SER A 242 -14.41 -17.34 -5.08
CA SER A 242 -15.48 -16.91 -4.14
C SER A 242 -15.59 -17.84 -2.94
N ARG A 243 -15.26 -19.13 -3.12
CA ARG A 243 -15.25 -20.16 -2.07
C ARG A 243 -13.96 -20.11 -1.24
N GLN A 244 -12.82 -19.80 -1.85
CA GLN A 244 -11.61 -19.43 -1.10
C GLN A 244 -11.87 -18.21 -0.21
N ALA A 245 -12.48 -17.15 -0.76
CA ALA A 245 -12.81 -15.93 -0.02
C ALA A 245 -13.77 -16.17 1.16
N PHE A 246 -14.73 -17.10 1.01
CA PHE A 246 -15.59 -17.57 2.09
C PHE A 246 -14.79 -18.26 3.22
N CYS A 247 -13.89 -19.18 2.87
CA CYS A 247 -13.05 -19.86 3.86
C CYS A 247 -12.07 -18.91 4.56
N TYR A 248 -11.50 -17.92 3.86
CA TYR A 248 -10.68 -16.88 4.48
C TYR A 248 -11.49 -16.00 5.43
N LEU A 249 -12.66 -15.49 5.01
CA LEU A 249 -13.53 -14.65 5.86
C LEU A 249 -13.86 -15.36 7.18
N LEU A 250 -14.39 -16.59 7.09
CA LEU A 250 -14.77 -17.34 8.28
C LEU A 250 -13.54 -17.76 9.10
N GLY A 251 -12.43 -18.16 8.48
CA GLY A 251 -11.19 -18.49 9.18
C GLY A 251 -10.64 -17.31 9.99
N PHE A 252 -10.47 -16.13 9.38
CA PHE A 252 -10.03 -14.93 10.10
C PHE A 252 -10.99 -14.55 11.22
N TYR A 253 -12.31 -14.64 10.97
CA TYR A 253 -13.33 -14.34 11.96
C TYR A 253 -13.31 -15.29 13.16
N ILE A 254 -13.30 -16.61 12.92
CA ILE A 254 -13.21 -17.63 13.98
C ILE A 254 -11.91 -17.45 14.78
N GLY A 255 -10.79 -17.18 14.11
CA GLY A 255 -9.49 -16.97 14.76
C GLY A 255 -9.47 -15.76 15.69
N VAL A 256 -9.89 -14.58 15.21
CA VAL A 256 -9.93 -13.36 16.02
C VAL A 256 -10.97 -13.45 17.14
N THR A 257 -12.16 -13.99 16.87
CA THR A 257 -13.19 -14.18 17.91
C THR A 257 -12.72 -15.15 19.00
N SER A 258 -12.07 -16.26 18.64
CA SER A 258 -11.49 -17.21 19.62
C SER A 258 -10.41 -16.55 20.48
N SER A 259 -9.58 -15.69 19.87
CA SER A 259 -8.51 -14.95 20.56
C SER A 259 -9.06 -13.90 21.52
N ARG A 260 -10.11 -13.16 21.10
CA ARG A 260 -10.86 -12.21 21.94
C ARG A 260 -11.48 -12.91 23.16
N LEU A 261 -12.16 -14.04 22.97
CA LEU A 261 -12.74 -14.82 24.08
C LEU A 261 -11.66 -15.34 25.05
N ALA A 262 -10.54 -15.84 24.51
CA ALA A 262 -9.42 -16.34 25.29
C ALA A 262 -8.55 -15.23 25.94
N ASN A 263 -8.84 -13.95 25.70
CA ASN A 263 -8.00 -12.80 26.06
C ASN A 263 -6.52 -12.95 25.66
N ALA A 264 -6.29 -13.64 24.54
CA ALA A 264 -5.00 -14.16 24.14
C ALA A 264 -4.29 -13.24 23.13
N PRO A 265 -3.05 -12.76 23.40
CA PRO A 265 -2.30 -11.97 22.44
C PRO A 265 -1.87 -12.84 21.25
N VAL A 266 -2.20 -12.42 20.03
CA VAL A 266 -1.95 -13.19 18.81
C VAL A 266 -1.31 -12.35 17.70
N ARG A 267 -0.69 -13.05 16.73
CA ARG A 267 -0.33 -12.49 15.43
C ARG A 267 -0.73 -13.44 14.30
N TRP A 268 -1.08 -12.90 13.14
CA TRP A 268 -1.22 -13.67 11.91
C TRP A 268 0.14 -13.75 11.19
N VAL A 269 0.43 -14.91 10.60
CA VAL A 269 1.60 -15.15 9.73
C VAL A 269 1.20 -15.89 8.46
N SER A 270 1.96 -15.75 7.38
CA SER A 270 1.71 -16.45 6.11
C SER A 270 2.34 -17.85 6.09
N PHE A 271 1.94 -18.67 5.11
CA PHE A 271 2.57 -19.96 4.82
C PHE A 271 4.10 -19.87 4.78
N ALA A 272 4.66 -18.92 4.01
CA ALA A 272 6.11 -18.76 3.86
C ALA A 272 6.82 -18.52 5.20
N GLN A 273 6.26 -17.65 6.06
CA GLN A 273 6.85 -17.34 7.38
C GLN A 273 6.83 -18.56 8.33
N MET A 274 5.83 -19.43 8.20
CA MET A 274 5.76 -20.70 8.93
C MET A 274 6.68 -21.76 8.32
N TYR A 275 6.82 -21.78 6.99
CA TYR A 275 7.71 -22.69 6.26
C TYR A 275 9.19 -22.42 6.59
N ASP A 276 9.60 -21.15 6.66
CA ASP A 276 10.94 -20.75 7.13
C ASP A 276 11.24 -21.25 8.57
N SER A 277 10.20 -21.49 9.37
CA SER A 277 10.30 -21.92 10.78
C SER A 277 10.17 -23.44 10.98
N LEU A 278 9.43 -24.15 10.12
CA LEU A 278 9.06 -25.56 10.27
C LEU A 278 9.57 -26.48 9.14
N GLY A 279 10.02 -25.91 8.02
CA GLY A 279 10.50 -26.61 6.83
C GLY A 279 9.45 -27.49 6.13
N GLU A 280 9.93 -28.45 5.35
CA GLU A 280 9.14 -29.41 4.53
C GLU A 280 8.06 -30.20 5.29
N ALA A 281 8.07 -30.18 6.62
CA ALA A 281 7.00 -30.76 7.44
C ALA A 281 5.69 -29.93 7.40
N PHE A 282 5.74 -28.68 6.94
CA PHE A 282 4.60 -27.77 6.81
C PHE A 282 4.20 -27.65 5.32
N ALA A 283 3.11 -28.30 4.94
CA ALA A 283 2.66 -28.37 3.54
C ALA A 283 1.86 -27.12 3.12
N GLU A 284 1.98 -26.71 1.86
CA GLU A 284 1.21 -25.59 1.30
C GLU A 284 -0.25 -26.00 1.02
N CYS A 285 -1.20 -25.36 1.71
CA CYS A 285 -2.63 -25.50 1.48
C CYS A 285 -3.40 -24.24 1.96
N LEU A 286 -4.70 -24.17 1.71
CA LEU A 286 -5.52 -23.01 2.13
C LEU A 286 -5.49 -22.82 3.66
N GLU A 287 -5.55 -23.89 4.43
CA GLU A 287 -5.55 -23.89 5.90
C GLU A 287 -4.22 -23.46 6.52
N HIS A 288 -3.15 -23.49 5.72
CA HIS A 288 -1.80 -23.05 6.09
C HIS A 288 -1.39 -21.73 5.43
N SER A 289 -2.20 -21.20 4.51
CA SER A 289 -1.92 -19.94 3.79
C SER A 289 -1.84 -18.75 4.75
N PHE A 290 -2.69 -18.72 5.77
CA PHE A 290 -2.61 -17.80 6.91
C PHE A 290 -2.85 -18.55 8.21
N VAL A 291 -1.92 -18.39 9.15
CA VAL A 291 -1.84 -19.16 10.39
C VAL A 291 -1.87 -18.19 11.57
N LEU A 292 -2.60 -18.58 12.62
CA LEU A 292 -2.76 -17.81 13.84
C LEU A 292 -1.72 -18.27 14.88
N LEU A 293 -0.77 -17.41 15.20
CA LEU A 293 0.26 -17.67 16.22
C LEU A 293 -0.13 -17.08 17.58
N PHE A 294 -0.03 -17.95 18.59
CA PHE A 294 0.05 -17.65 20.01
C PHE A 294 1.53 -17.75 20.44
N GLU A 295 1.82 -17.56 21.73
CA GLU A 295 3.18 -17.57 22.29
C GLU A 295 3.95 -18.88 22.00
N ASP A 296 3.45 -20.02 22.47
CA ASP A 296 4.12 -21.33 22.32
C ASP A 296 3.61 -22.20 21.15
N CYS A 297 2.58 -21.75 20.41
CA CYS A 297 1.93 -22.62 19.41
C CYS A 297 1.15 -21.89 18.32
N TYR A 298 0.85 -22.61 17.23
CA TYR A 298 0.00 -22.12 16.15
C TYR A 298 -1.38 -22.81 16.13
N ARG A 299 -2.32 -22.17 15.42
CA ARG A 299 -3.68 -22.67 15.11
C ARG A 299 -4.02 -22.37 13.66
N THR A 300 -4.91 -23.18 13.08
CA THR A 300 -5.35 -23.11 11.67
C THR A 300 -6.88 -22.91 11.60
N PRO A 301 -7.43 -21.72 11.93
CA PRO A 301 -8.88 -21.51 12.00
C PRO A 301 -9.65 -21.85 10.71
N MET A 302 -9.02 -21.68 9.56
CA MET A 302 -9.55 -22.06 8.23
C MET A 302 -9.88 -23.56 8.15
N LEU A 303 -9.14 -24.43 8.85
CA LEU A 303 -9.43 -25.86 8.92
C LEU A 303 -10.73 -26.17 9.65
N VAL A 304 -11.24 -25.28 10.52
CA VAL A 304 -12.58 -25.47 11.12
C VAL A 304 -13.64 -25.45 10.02
N VAL A 305 -13.52 -24.50 9.09
CA VAL A 305 -14.45 -24.31 7.96
C VAL A 305 -14.40 -25.51 7.02
N THR A 306 -13.21 -25.92 6.59
CA THR A 306 -13.05 -27.02 5.63
C THR A 306 -13.25 -28.40 6.28
N ASN A 307 -12.96 -28.58 7.57
CA ASN A 307 -13.33 -29.80 8.29
C ASN A 307 -14.86 -29.92 8.46
N ARG A 308 -15.59 -28.81 8.69
CA ARG A 308 -17.07 -28.83 8.78
C ARG A 308 -17.74 -29.21 7.47
N LEU A 309 -17.19 -28.78 6.33
CA LEU A 309 -17.74 -29.08 5.00
C LEU A 309 -17.28 -30.43 4.44
N PHE A 310 -16.01 -30.80 4.58
CA PHE A 310 -15.44 -31.98 3.89
C PHE A 310 -14.99 -33.11 4.82
N GLY A 311 -14.94 -32.89 6.15
CA GLY A 311 -14.49 -33.91 7.11
C GLY A 311 -13.01 -34.28 6.97
N LEU A 312 -12.14 -33.32 6.63
CA LEU A 312 -10.72 -33.55 6.32
C LEU A 312 -9.90 -34.14 7.48
N ALA A 313 -10.25 -33.80 8.73
CA ALA A 313 -9.43 -34.07 9.91
C ALA A 313 -10.27 -34.57 11.09
N SER A 314 -10.39 -35.90 11.21
CA SER A 314 -11.19 -36.60 12.24
C SER A 314 -10.80 -36.31 13.69
N ASN A 315 -9.58 -35.82 13.94
CA ASN A 315 -9.08 -35.45 15.28
C ASN A 315 -9.00 -33.93 15.49
N PHE A 316 -9.55 -33.13 14.57
CA PHE A 316 -9.59 -31.66 14.67
C PHE A 316 -11.01 -31.19 15.05
N PRO A 317 -11.17 -30.03 15.71
CA PRO A 317 -12.49 -29.51 16.09
C PRO A 317 -13.49 -29.50 14.92
N THR A 318 -14.72 -29.85 15.27
CA THR A 318 -15.83 -30.03 14.33
C THR A 318 -16.77 -28.83 14.29
N THR A 319 -16.56 -27.85 15.17
CA THR A 319 -17.33 -26.59 15.22
C THR A 319 -16.42 -25.41 15.60
N ALA A 320 -16.81 -24.20 15.19
CA ALA A 320 -16.18 -22.94 15.57
C ALA A 320 -16.32 -22.67 17.07
N ALA A 321 -17.47 -23.00 17.66
CA ALA A 321 -17.65 -22.90 19.11
C ALA A 321 -16.71 -23.86 19.89
N GLU A 322 -16.56 -25.12 19.45
CA GLU A 322 -15.61 -26.07 20.04
C GLU A 322 -14.15 -25.60 19.89
N PHE A 323 -13.79 -25.08 18.72
CA PHE A 323 -12.46 -24.51 18.49
C PHE A 323 -12.16 -23.36 19.46
N ALA A 324 -13.10 -22.41 19.64
CA ALA A 324 -12.96 -21.33 20.60
C ALA A 324 -12.85 -21.86 22.05
N ASP A 325 -13.69 -22.82 22.45
CA ASP A 325 -13.63 -23.43 23.78
C ASP A 325 -12.31 -24.21 24.02
N ILE A 326 -11.61 -24.65 22.96
CA ILE A 326 -10.28 -25.26 23.04
C ILE A 326 -9.19 -24.19 23.17
N VAL A 327 -9.24 -23.12 22.36
CA VAL A 327 -8.32 -21.98 22.48
C VAL A 327 -8.43 -21.36 23.88
N GLN A 328 -9.65 -21.19 24.42
CA GLN A 328 -9.88 -20.74 25.79
C GLN A 328 -9.15 -21.61 26.83
N ARG A 329 -9.18 -22.94 26.69
CA ARG A 329 -8.59 -23.88 27.66
C ARG A 329 -7.09 -24.07 27.52
N GLN A 330 -6.53 -23.84 26.33
CA GLN A 330 -5.12 -24.10 26.02
C GLN A 330 -4.27 -22.82 25.92
N ASN A 331 -4.90 -21.67 25.71
CA ASN A 331 -4.22 -20.41 25.37
C ASN A 331 -4.80 -19.20 26.12
N ALA A 332 -5.40 -19.40 27.30
CA ALA A 332 -5.94 -18.33 28.14
C ALA A 332 -4.88 -17.25 28.44
N GLY A 333 -5.03 -16.09 27.82
CA GLY A 333 -4.12 -14.97 27.96
C GLY A 333 -4.48 -14.06 29.15
N HIS A 334 -3.44 -13.46 29.71
CA HIS A 334 -3.55 -12.55 30.85
C HIS A 334 -3.27 -11.10 30.44
N LEU A 335 -3.69 -10.70 29.23
CA LEU A 335 -3.59 -9.31 28.78
C LEU A 335 -4.39 -8.42 29.75
N ALA A 336 -3.70 -7.57 30.48
CA ALA A 336 -4.32 -6.54 31.31
C ALA A 336 -4.49 -5.26 30.48
N VAL A 337 -5.64 -4.60 30.62
CA VAL A 337 -6.01 -3.40 29.87
C VAL A 337 -6.36 -2.28 30.85
N TYR A 338 -5.69 -1.15 30.73
CA TYR A 338 -5.77 -0.02 31.65
C TYR A 338 -6.37 1.20 30.93
N PRO A 339 -7.71 1.34 30.92
CA PRO A 339 -8.40 2.48 30.30
C PRO A 339 -8.11 3.79 31.04
N TYR A 340 -8.07 4.91 30.30
CA TYR A 340 -8.00 6.25 30.87
C TYR A 340 -9.31 6.61 31.58
N GLN A 341 -9.20 7.36 32.67
CA GLN A 341 -10.33 7.82 33.49
C GLN A 341 -10.12 9.29 33.87
N ASP A 342 -11.10 10.16 33.57
CA ASP A 342 -11.03 11.60 33.87
C ASP A 342 -11.13 11.92 35.38
N ALA A 343 -11.67 10.99 36.19
CA ALA A 343 -11.90 11.17 37.63
C ALA A 343 -11.09 10.13 38.43
N VAL A 344 -10.22 10.62 39.32
CA VAL A 344 -9.31 9.77 40.10
C VAL A 344 -9.87 9.49 41.48
N ASN A 345 -10.40 8.28 41.65
CA ASN A 345 -10.91 7.75 42.93
C ASN A 345 -9.97 6.68 43.53
N SER A 346 -8.68 6.70 43.20
CA SER A 346 -7.70 5.75 43.76
C SER A 346 -7.39 6.08 45.22
N THR A 347 -8.03 5.37 46.14
CA THR A 347 -7.73 5.39 47.59
C THR A 347 -6.53 4.51 47.97
N THR A 348 -5.86 3.92 46.98
CA THR A 348 -4.71 3.03 47.16
C THR A 348 -3.46 3.82 47.52
N ASP A 349 -2.91 3.58 48.71
CA ASP A 349 -1.62 4.13 49.12
C ASP A 349 -0.50 3.48 48.27
N LEU A 350 0.38 4.31 47.71
CA LEU A 350 1.43 3.89 46.78
C LEU A 350 2.79 4.47 47.21
N PRO A 351 3.89 3.67 47.17
CA PRO A 351 5.23 4.17 47.44
C PRO A 351 5.61 5.34 46.53
N ALA A 352 6.09 6.44 47.12
CA ALA A 352 6.51 7.63 46.38
C ALA A 352 7.53 7.37 45.25
N PRO A 353 8.53 6.47 45.39
CA PRO A 353 9.42 6.12 44.27
C PRO A 353 8.68 5.52 43.07
N TRP A 354 7.57 4.80 43.28
CA TRP A 354 6.76 4.24 42.20
C TRP A 354 5.95 5.33 41.51
N THR A 355 5.30 6.22 42.26
CA THR A 355 4.52 7.32 41.66
C THR A 355 5.41 8.27 40.86
N SER A 356 6.63 8.56 41.35
CA SER A 356 7.64 9.33 40.63
C SER A 356 8.14 8.62 39.35
N ALA A 357 8.27 7.29 39.37
CA ALA A 357 8.62 6.52 38.18
C ALA A 357 7.51 6.56 37.13
N MET A 358 6.23 6.45 37.53
CA MET A 358 5.09 6.63 36.61
C MET A 358 5.01 8.07 36.07
N GLN A 359 5.36 9.07 36.88
CA GLN A 359 5.42 10.47 36.44
C GLN A 359 6.51 10.69 35.39
N ALA A 360 7.71 10.14 35.61
CA ALA A 360 8.79 10.18 34.63
C ALA A 360 8.41 9.44 33.34
N ALA A 361 7.73 8.30 33.42
CA ALA A 361 7.26 7.55 32.27
C ALA A 361 6.19 8.31 31.46
N GLY A 362 5.21 8.93 32.11
CA GLY A 362 4.20 9.75 31.43
C GLY A 362 4.82 10.95 30.71
N ALA A 363 5.80 11.61 31.32
CA ALA A 363 6.51 12.73 30.71
C ALA A 363 7.47 12.30 29.57
N LEU A 364 8.13 11.14 29.70
CA LEU A 364 8.94 10.55 28.63
C LEU A 364 8.08 10.23 27.40
N VAL A 365 6.94 9.56 27.59
CA VAL A 365 6.00 9.22 26.51
C VAL A 365 5.35 10.47 25.91
N ALA A 366 5.10 11.53 26.68
CA ALA A 366 4.68 12.83 26.13
C ALA A 366 5.71 13.37 25.12
N SER A 367 7.01 13.26 25.40
CA SER A 367 8.06 13.69 24.46
C SER A 367 8.06 12.87 23.16
N VAL A 368 7.71 11.59 23.23
CA VAL A 368 7.60 10.68 22.07
C VAL A 368 6.33 10.96 21.26
N LEU A 369 5.18 11.11 21.90
CA LEU A 369 3.93 11.50 21.22
C LEU A 369 4.03 12.90 20.58
N SER A 370 4.84 13.80 21.13
CA SER A 370 5.14 15.09 20.51
C SER A 370 5.85 14.91 19.16
N ARG A 371 6.78 13.95 19.02
CA ARG A 371 7.42 13.59 17.73
C ARG A 371 6.43 13.00 16.74
N LEU A 372 5.58 12.08 17.20
CA LEU A 372 4.54 11.45 16.39
C LEU A 372 3.56 12.51 15.84
N SER A 373 3.17 13.51 16.65
CA SER A 373 2.34 14.64 16.22
C SER A 373 3.00 15.55 15.18
N GLN A 374 4.33 15.50 15.06
CA GLN A 374 5.14 16.25 14.08
C GLN A 374 5.51 15.42 12.84
N GLY A 375 5.05 14.15 12.75
CA GLY A 375 5.43 13.24 11.67
C GLY A 375 6.89 12.78 11.72
N GLN A 376 7.55 12.90 12.88
CA GLN A 376 8.89 12.37 13.10
C GLN A 376 8.83 10.92 13.59
N PRO A 377 9.80 10.06 13.22
CA PRO A 377 9.86 8.70 13.73
C PRO A 377 10.10 8.68 15.25
N ILE A 378 9.56 7.65 15.89
CA ILE A 378 9.91 7.31 17.26
C ILE A 378 11.35 6.81 17.28
N VAL A 379 12.11 7.21 18.30
CA VAL A 379 13.52 6.86 18.49
C VAL A 379 13.64 6.31 19.92
N PRO A 380 14.32 5.18 20.16
CA PRO A 380 14.54 4.66 21.51
C PRO A 380 15.14 5.73 22.42
N CYS A 381 14.60 5.85 23.63
CA CYS A 381 15.04 6.85 24.60
C CYS A 381 14.98 6.31 26.03
N VAL A 382 15.81 6.90 26.88
CA VAL A 382 15.94 6.54 28.29
C VAL A 382 15.91 7.81 29.14
N TYR A 383 15.18 7.77 30.25
CA TYR A 383 15.24 8.73 31.33
C TYR A 383 15.95 8.08 32.52
N GLN A 384 16.92 8.78 33.11
CA GLN A 384 17.61 8.35 34.34
C GLN A 384 17.44 9.45 35.39
N ALA A 385 16.97 9.09 36.59
CA ALA A 385 16.90 10.05 37.70
C ALA A 385 18.29 10.24 38.32
N HIS A 386 18.73 11.48 38.56
CA HIS A 386 19.95 11.74 39.33
C HIS A 386 19.59 12.16 40.75
N SER A 387 20.35 11.68 41.74
CA SER A 387 20.20 12.10 43.14
C SER A 387 20.43 13.60 43.35
N SER A 388 21.20 14.24 42.46
CA SER A 388 21.45 15.68 42.43
C SER A 388 20.29 16.56 41.98
N ASP A 389 19.23 16.00 41.36
CA ASP A 389 18.09 16.78 40.85
C ASP A 389 17.17 17.33 41.97
N ASN A 390 17.33 16.88 43.22
CA ASN A 390 16.34 17.10 44.29
C ASN A 390 16.90 17.88 45.49
N THR A 391 16.54 19.16 45.61
CA THR A 391 16.81 19.99 46.80
C THR A 391 15.81 19.70 47.93
N GLY A 392 15.82 18.48 48.48
CA GLY A 392 14.91 18.10 49.57
C GLY A 392 15.05 16.68 50.13
N GLY A 393 15.69 15.75 49.40
CA GLY A 393 15.86 14.36 49.84
C GLY A 393 14.78 13.38 49.37
N GLU A 394 13.71 13.87 48.74
CA GLU A 394 12.71 13.04 48.05
C GLU A 394 12.85 13.19 46.53
N LEU A 395 12.69 12.08 45.78
CA LEU A 395 12.75 12.04 44.31
C LEU A 395 11.43 12.53 43.70
N THR A 396 11.19 13.84 43.67
CA THR A 396 9.90 14.44 43.25
C THR A 396 9.98 15.29 41.98
N ALA A 397 11.18 15.66 41.52
CA ALA A 397 11.36 16.51 40.33
C ALA A 397 11.74 15.71 39.07
N PHE A 398 10.79 15.58 38.13
CA PHE A 398 11.12 15.14 36.77
C PHE A 398 11.93 16.23 36.04
N ASN A 399 13.19 15.93 35.70
CA ASN A 399 14.06 16.79 34.91
C ASN A 399 14.11 16.32 33.43
N PRO A 400 13.52 17.05 32.47
CA PRO A 400 13.51 16.65 31.06
C PRO A 400 14.91 16.64 30.42
N SER A 401 15.91 17.29 31.03
CA SER A 401 17.30 17.28 30.58
C SER A 401 17.95 15.89 30.71
N ASN A 402 17.38 15.00 31.52
CA ASN A 402 17.87 13.64 31.73
C ASN A 402 17.33 12.64 30.69
N ILE A 403 16.53 13.08 29.72
CA ILE A 403 16.10 12.23 28.60
C ILE A 403 17.27 12.11 27.61
N LYS A 404 17.94 10.97 27.60
CA LYS A 404 18.86 10.61 26.52
C LYS A 404 18.08 9.93 25.40
N LEU A 405 18.19 10.49 24.20
CA LEU A 405 17.80 9.85 22.95
C LEU A 405 18.95 8.92 22.52
N LEU A 406 18.65 7.68 22.12
CA LEU A 406 19.67 6.72 21.70
C LEU A 406 19.80 6.75 20.17
N TYR A 407 20.99 7.09 19.69
CA TYR A 407 21.33 7.13 18.27
C TYR A 407 22.35 6.05 17.90
N PRO A 408 22.44 5.63 16.62
CA PRO A 408 23.47 4.69 16.14
C PRO A 408 24.93 5.05 16.48
N HIS A 409 25.22 6.32 16.79
CA HIS A 409 26.54 6.82 17.16
C HIS A 409 26.78 6.86 18.68
N ASP A 410 25.83 6.42 19.51
CA ASP A 410 26.01 6.28 20.96
C ASP A 410 26.69 4.96 21.38
N THR A 411 27.00 4.09 20.41
CA THR A 411 27.78 2.85 20.60
C THR A 411 29.15 2.99 19.95
N ASP A 412 30.22 2.55 20.62
CA ASP A 412 31.65 2.71 20.24
C ASP A 412 32.11 1.94 18.97
N LEU A 413 31.24 1.73 17.98
CA LEU A 413 31.55 1.10 16.69
C LEU A 413 31.30 2.05 15.51
N ASP A 414 32.37 2.45 14.81
CA ASP A 414 32.37 3.31 13.60
C ASP A 414 31.72 2.66 12.35
N THR A 415 30.78 1.73 12.52
CA THR A 415 30.16 0.94 11.44
C THR A 415 28.63 0.85 11.51
N VAL A 416 27.99 1.39 12.54
CA VAL A 416 26.53 1.29 12.72
C VAL A 416 25.80 2.19 11.73
N THR A 417 24.92 1.59 10.91
CA THR A 417 24.02 2.33 10.00
C THR A 417 22.65 2.52 10.66
N ALA A 418 21.83 3.44 10.13
CA ALA A 418 20.51 3.77 10.67
C ALA A 418 19.43 2.68 10.53
N THR A 419 19.82 1.40 10.49
CA THR A 419 18.95 0.21 10.50
C THR A 419 19.16 -0.72 11.70
N ASP A 420 20.16 -0.47 12.55
CA ASP A 420 20.45 -1.28 13.75
C ASP A 420 19.57 -0.88 14.96
N THR A 421 18.25 -0.79 14.78
CA THR A 421 17.30 -0.45 15.87
C THR A 421 17.36 -1.48 16.99
N ASP A 422 17.53 -2.75 16.66
CA ASP A 422 17.64 -3.86 17.63
C ASP A 422 18.82 -3.66 18.59
N LYS A 423 19.99 -3.19 18.10
CA LYS A 423 21.17 -2.91 18.93
C LYS A 423 20.96 -1.73 19.88
N LEU A 424 20.11 -0.76 19.51
CA LEU A 424 19.72 0.35 20.40
C LEU A 424 18.77 -0.13 21.50
N ILE A 425 17.91 -1.11 21.20
CA ILE A 425 17.04 -1.78 22.17
C ILE A 425 17.87 -2.69 23.10
N ASP A 426 18.85 -3.43 22.58
CA ASP A 426 19.81 -4.20 23.39
C ASP A 426 20.60 -3.29 24.34
N SER A 427 21.08 -2.15 23.84
CA SER A 427 21.80 -1.13 24.64
C SER A 427 20.92 -0.51 25.73
N LEU A 428 19.62 -0.26 25.43
CA LEU A 428 18.64 0.16 26.42
C LEU A 428 18.44 -0.90 27.52
N TYR A 429 18.27 -2.18 27.14
CA TYR A 429 18.15 -3.27 28.11
C TYR A 429 19.44 -3.51 28.91
N GLN A 430 20.62 -3.37 28.32
CA GLN A 430 21.88 -3.40 29.08
C GLN A 430 21.96 -2.26 30.10
N THR A 431 21.51 -1.05 29.72
CA THR A 431 21.45 0.11 30.64
C THR A 431 20.51 -0.15 31.82
N LEU A 432 19.33 -0.76 31.56
CA LEU A 432 18.38 -1.17 32.60
C LEU A 432 18.96 -2.26 33.53
N HIS A 433 19.54 -3.32 32.98
CA HIS A 433 20.05 -4.43 33.80
C HIS A 433 21.32 -4.09 34.59
N GLN A 434 22.22 -3.26 34.04
CA GLN A 434 23.50 -2.93 34.67
C GLN A 434 23.42 -1.72 35.60
N ASN A 435 22.53 -0.75 35.31
CA ASN A 435 22.41 0.54 36.01
C ASN A 435 23.77 1.17 36.38
N PRO A 436 24.66 1.44 35.40
CA PRO A 436 26.05 1.83 35.66
C PRO A 436 26.21 3.21 36.33
N GLN A 437 25.14 4.02 36.36
CA GLN A 437 25.11 5.32 37.02
C GLN A 437 24.47 5.28 38.43
N LEU A 438 24.01 4.11 38.88
CA LEU A 438 23.30 3.91 40.15
C LEU A 438 22.07 4.84 40.30
N ALA A 439 21.34 5.05 39.20
CA ALA A 439 20.12 5.84 39.19
C ALA A 439 19.01 5.10 39.96
N PRO A 440 18.30 5.75 40.91
CA PRO A 440 17.25 5.09 41.70
C PRO A 440 16.03 4.70 40.85
N ILE A 441 15.80 5.42 39.76
CA ILE A 441 14.74 5.20 38.77
C ILE A 441 15.37 5.29 37.37
N ILE A 442 15.06 4.30 36.51
CA ILE A 442 15.29 4.37 35.07
C ILE A 442 13.98 4.06 34.35
N VAL A 443 13.67 4.82 33.30
CA VAL A 443 12.55 4.53 32.40
C VAL A 443 13.06 4.44 30.96
N GLY A 444 12.79 3.32 30.29
CA GLY A 444 13.04 3.12 28.86
C GLY A 444 11.77 3.26 28.03
N CYS A 445 11.90 3.76 26.80
CA CYS A 445 10.78 3.90 25.87
C CYS A 445 11.23 3.68 24.42
N PHE A 446 10.56 2.81 23.67
CA PHE A 446 10.88 2.51 22.27
C PHE A 446 9.66 2.05 21.47
N ASP A 447 9.76 2.05 20.14
CA ASP A 447 8.71 1.58 19.24
C ASP A 447 8.87 0.09 18.91
N SER A 448 7.76 -0.64 18.81
CA SER A 448 7.74 -2.07 18.53
C SER A 448 6.37 -2.55 18.06
N TYR A 449 6.24 -3.87 17.85
CA TYR A 449 4.96 -4.52 17.55
C TYR A 449 4.39 -5.21 18.78
N THR A 450 3.15 -4.88 19.15
CA THR A 450 2.41 -5.55 20.21
C THR A 450 1.36 -6.49 19.63
N ASN A 451 1.34 -7.74 20.11
CA ASN A 451 0.33 -8.73 19.76
C ASN A 451 -0.90 -8.50 20.65
N LEU A 452 -2.11 -8.39 20.10
CA LEU A 452 -3.36 -8.24 20.86
C LEU A 452 -4.36 -9.33 20.47
N PRO A 453 -5.44 -9.55 21.24
CA PRO A 453 -6.54 -10.45 20.86
C PRO A 453 -7.25 -10.10 19.55
N MET A 454 -6.98 -8.93 18.96
CA MET A 454 -7.46 -8.52 17.63
C MET A 454 -6.44 -8.77 16.49
N GLY A 455 -5.25 -9.29 16.79
CA GLY A 455 -4.09 -9.32 15.89
C GLY A 455 -2.98 -8.37 16.35
N ARG A 456 -1.87 -8.33 15.60
CA ARG A 456 -0.71 -7.46 15.88
C ARG A 456 -0.95 -6.01 15.43
N THR A 457 -0.46 -5.07 16.24
CA THR A 457 -0.49 -3.62 15.96
C THR A 457 0.81 -2.93 16.40
N GLU A 458 0.95 -1.64 16.10
CA GLU A 458 2.11 -0.81 16.48
C GLU A 458 2.01 -0.44 17.98
N GLY A 459 3.12 -0.24 18.67
CA GLY A 459 3.05 0.02 20.11
C GLY A 459 4.33 0.55 20.74
N ILE A 460 4.19 1.61 21.51
CA ILE A 460 5.27 2.19 22.31
C ILE A 460 5.45 1.33 23.56
N VAL A 461 6.57 0.61 23.65
CA VAL A 461 6.97 -0.18 24.81
C VAL A 461 7.61 0.74 25.85
N ILE A 462 7.22 0.57 27.11
CA ILE A 462 7.58 1.42 28.24
C ILE A 462 8.11 0.52 29.37
N GLU A 463 9.40 0.62 29.66
CA GLU A 463 10.09 -0.13 30.71
C GLU A 463 10.26 0.77 31.95
N ILE A 464 9.66 0.41 33.09
CA ILE A 464 9.66 1.25 34.31
C ILE A 464 10.35 0.49 35.45
N TRP A 465 11.55 0.93 35.84
CA TRP A 465 12.43 0.24 36.78
C TRP A 465 12.80 1.13 37.98
N VAL A 466 12.57 0.65 39.20
CA VAL A 466 12.95 1.27 40.47
C VAL A 466 13.82 0.30 41.26
N TYR A 467 15.05 0.71 41.56
CA TYR A 467 16.11 -0.17 42.09
C TYR A 467 16.22 -0.15 43.62
N GLU A 468 15.77 0.95 44.23
CA GLU A 468 15.63 1.14 45.67
C GLU A 468 14.40 0.40 46.21
N ASN A 469 14.29 0.26 47.54
CA ASN A 469 13.16 -0.43 48.16
C ASN A 469 12.01 0.55 48.50
N PRO A 470 10.74 0.20 48.22
CA PRO A 470 10.30 -1.03 47.55
C PRO A 470 10.59 -0.99 46.04
N ARG A 471 11.10 -2.10 45.49
CA ARG A 471 11.44 -2.20 44.07
C ARG A 471 10.20 -2.27 43.18
N LEU A 472 10.37 -1.83 41.93
CA LEU A 472 9.36 -1.94 40.87
C LEU A 472 10.05 -2.36 39.57
N GLN A 473 9.47 -3.32 38.87
CA GLN A 473 9.78 -3.62 37.47
C GLN A 473 8.44 -3.83 36.75
N LEU A 474 8.03 -2.84 35.96
CA LEU A 474 6.74 -2.82 35.28
C LEU A 474 6.95 -2.51 33.80
N GLN A 475 6.50 -3.42 32.93
CA GLN A 475 6.44 -3.20 31.50
C GLN A 475 5.00 -2.87 31.10
N LEU A 476 4.83 -1.73 30.45
CA LEU A 476 3.59 -1.31 29.82
C LEU A 476 3.80 -1.12 28.32
N VAL A 477 2.75 -1.25 27.54
CA VAL A 477 2.74 -0.86 26.13
C VAL A 477 1.57 0.08 25.89
N LEU A 478 1.80 1.15 25.13
CA LEU A 478 0.77 2.03 24.58
C LEU A 478 0.56 1.69 23.10
N PRO A 479 -0.44 0.86 22.74
CA PRO A 479 -0.68 0.48 21.35
C PRO A 479 -1.22 1.68 20.56
N TYR A 480 -0.88 1.77 19.29
CA TYR A 480 -1.41 2.78 18.39
C TYR A 480 -1.61 2.20 16.98
N GLN A 481 -2.39 2.92 16.16
CA GLN A 481 -2.54 2.62 14.74
C GLN A 481 -2.29 3.89 13.95
N SER A 482 -1.23 3.88 13.12
CA SER A 482 -0.87 4.98 12.23
C SER A 482 -2.04 5.45 11.36
N ALA A 483 -2.09 6.76 11.12
CA ALA A 483 -3.11 7.39 10.29
C ALA A 483 -3.07 6.87 8.84
N ASN A 484 -4.24 6.79 8.20
CA ASN A 484 -4.39 6.34 6.82
C ASN A 484 -5.39 7.24 6.05
N ASP A 485 -5.73 6.88 4.81
CA ASP A 485 -6.66 7.68 3.97
C ASP A 485 -8.07 7.89 4.57
N TRP A 486 -8.47 7.07 5.54
CA TRP A 486 -9.82 7.02 6.11
C TRP A 486 -9.89 7.48 7.56
N HIS A 487 -8.82 7.26 8.33
CA HIS A 487 -8.81 7.50 9.77
C HIS A 487 -7.58 8.29 10.20
N SER A 488 -7.80 9.23 11.12
CA SER A 488 -6.70 9.82 11.88
C SER A 488 -6.05 8.79 12.81
N LEU A 489 -4.87 9.13 13.35
CA LEU A 489 -4.14 8.30 14.30
C LEU A 489 -5.08 7.80 15.40
N LYS A 490 -5.03 6.50 15.73
CA LYS A 490 -5.68 5.95 16.92
C LYS A 490 -4.63 5.65 17.98
N ILE A 491 -4.91 6.01 19.22
CA ILE A 491 -4.13 5.60 20.40
C ILE A 491 -5.05 4.80 21.31
N TYR A 492 -4.62 3.61 21.72
CA TYR A 492 -5.41 2.67 22.51
C TYR A 492 -5.10 2.77 24.02
N PRO A 493 -5.85 2.10 24.91
CA PRO A 493 -5.52 2.00 26.32
C PRO A 493 -4.13 1.37 26.54
N LEU A 494 -3.51 1.68 27.68
CA LEU A 494 -2.29 0.99 28.09
C LEU A 494 -2.59 -0.50 28.29
N VAL A 495 -1.67 -1.36 27.88
CA VAL A 495 -1.74 -2.80 28.11
C VAL A 495 -0.49 -3.31 28.81
N SER A 496 -0.60 -4.45 29.48
CA SER A 496 0.56 -5.22 29.90
C SER A 496 0.35 -6.71 29.62
N HIS A 497 1.42 -7.35 29.14
CA HIS A 497 1.51 -8.80 28.96
C HIS A 497 2.09 -9.51 30.20
N GLN A 498 2.55 -8.75 31.20
CA GLN A 498 3.16 -9.33 32.40
C GLN A 498 2.11 -10.07 33.24
N ASN A 499 2.41 -11.31 33.60
CA ASN A 499 1.55 -12.09 34.50
C ASN A 499 1.65 -11.51 35.92
N GLY A 500 0.52 -11.31 36.61
CA GLY A 500 0.51 -10.79 37.99
C GLY A 500 1.33 -11.62 38.99
N ALA A 501 1.57 -12.91 38.69
CA ALA A 501 2.47 -13.75 39.46
C ALA A 501 3.96 -13.36 39.36
N GLN A 502 4.36 -12.58 38.34
CA GLN A 502 5.74 -12.16 38.08
C GLN A 502 6.09 -10.81 38.72
N THR A 503 5.14 -9.88 38.81
CA THR A 503 5.38 -8.50 39.28
C THR A 503 5.18 -8.30 40.77
N ALA A 504 4.51 -9.24 41.46
CA ALA A 504 4.10 -9.13 42.87
C ALA A 504 3.20 -7.92 43.21
N LEU A 505 2.62 -7.26 42.19
CA LEU A 505 1.68 -6.15 42.31
C LEU A 505 0.24 -6.66 42.25
N THR A 506 -0.66 -6.07 43.04
CA THR A 506 -2.10 -6.27 42.85
C THR A 506 -2.59 -5.50 41.62
N SER A 507 -3.67 -5.97 40.97
CA SER A 507 -4.27 -5.26 39.84
C SER A 507 -4.68 -3.83 40.20
N GLU A 508 -5.17 -3.60 41.42
CA GLU A 508 -5.52 -2.28 41.95
C GLU A 508 -4.31 -1.34 42.03
N GLN A 509 -3.14 -1.84 42.45
CA GLN A 509 -1.90 -1.06 42.44
C GLN A 509 -1.49 -0.68 41.01
N ILE A 510 -1.59 -1.59 40.03
CA ILE A 510 -1.25 -1.27 38.64
C ILE A 510 -2.28 -0.27 38.03
N THR A 511 -3.57 -0.37 38.36
CA THR A 511 -4.58 0.63 37.98
C THR A 511 -4.29 2.01 38.59
N ALA A 512 -3.85 2.08 39.85
CA ALA A 512 -3.45 3.35 40.46
C ALA A 512 -2.14 3.92 39.84
N LEU A 513 -1.15 3.06 39.55
CA LEU A 513 0.10 3.46 38.88
C LEU A 513 -0.12 3.97 37.45
N THR A 514 -0.95 3.29 36.66
CA THR A 514 -1.33 3.73 35.30
C THR A 514 -2.16 5.02 35.33
N THR A 515 -2.90 5.28 36.41
CA THR A 515 -3.58 6.57 36.64
C THR A 515 -2.57 7.70 36.83
N HIS A 516 -1.52 7.51 37.64
CA HIS A 516 -0.43 8.49 37.77
C HIS A 516 0.33 8.73 36.46
N PHE A 517 0.55 7.69 35.65
CA PHE A 517 1.11 7.84 34.30
C PHE A 517 0.24 8.75 33.43
N TYR A 518 -1.08 8.51 33.40
CA TYR A 518 -2.00 9.33 32.60
C TYR A 518 -2.10 10.78 33.10
N GLN A 519 -2.06 11.00 34.42
CA GLN A 519 -1.96 12.35 35.00
C GLN A 519 -0.71 13.09 34.50
N ALA A 520 0.45 12.43 34.51
CA ALA A 520 1.71 13.03 34.08
C ALA A 520 1.75 13.29 32.57
N LEU A 521 1.26 12.33 31.76
CA LEU A 521 1.13 12.44 30.30
C LEU A 521 0.27 13.64 29.86
N LEU A 522 -0.74 14.02 30.66
CA LEU A 522 -1.75 15.04 30.32
C LEU A 522 -1.70 16.31 31.20
N SER A 523 -0.59 16.46 31.95
CA SER A 523 -0.35 17.51 32.94
C SER A 523 -0.27 18.94 32.36
N THR A 524 -0.12 19.95 33.23
CA THR A 524 -0.14 21.36 32.83
C THR A 524 1.06 21.76 31.95
N PRO A 525 0.91 22.80 31.10
CA PRO A 525 1.72 22.87 29.88
C PRO A 525 3.07 23.57 30.03
N SER A 526 4.14 22.84 29.69
CA SER A 526 5.19 23.40 28.83
C SER A 526 4.65 23.52 27.40
N THR A 527 5.32 24.29 26.52
CA THR A 527 4.89 24.46 25.12
C THR A 527 4.83 23.16 24.32
N GLN A 528 5.56 22.13 24.72
CA GLN A 528 5.52 20.79 24.11
C GLN A 528 4.22 20.03 24.43
N ASN A 529 3.65 20.24 25.62
CA ASN A 529 2.54 19.42 26.13
C ASN A 529 1.18 19.78 25.50
N THR A 530 1.00 21.02 25.04
CA THR A 530 -0.23 21.44 24.33
C THR A 530 -0.49 20.61 23.07
N ALA A 531 0.58 20.23 22.34
CA ALA A 531 0.47 19.36 21.17
C ALA A 531 0.05 17.93 21.55
N VAL A 532 0.66 17.36 22.61
CA VAL A 532 0.35 16.02 23.14
C VAL A 532 -1.10 15.94 23.61
N LYS A 533 -1.57 16.94 24.38
CA LYS A 533 -2.95 17.00 24.87
C LYS A 533 -3.97 17.12 23.73
N THR A 534 -3.64 17.89 22.69
CA THR A 534 -4.47 17.97 21.47
C THR A 534 -4.48 16.65 20.71
N LEU A 535 -3.33 15.99 20.56
CA LEU A 535 -3.22 14.67 19.95
C LEU A 535 -4.06 13.64 20.71
N TRP A 536 -3.99 13.61 22.04
CA TRP A 536 -4.77 12.71 22.89
C TRP A 536 -6.28 12.93 22.71
N GLN A 537 -6.74 14.18 22.77
CA GLN A 537 -8.14 14.54 22.55
C GLN A 537 -8.65 14.24 21.12
N ASP A 538 -7.75 14.18 20.14
CA ASP A 538 -8.08 13.81 18.75
C ASP A 538 -8.03 12.30 18.50
N ALA A 539 -7.08 11.58 19.10
CA ALA A 539 -6.69 10.21 18.72
C ALA A 539 -7.07 9.10 19.72
N TYR A 540 -7.28 9.42 21.00
CA TYR A 540 -7.42 8.37 22.03
C TYR A 540 -8.78 7.67 21.98
N VAL A 541 -8.76 6.33 21.96
CA VAL A 541 -9.93 5.45 22.00
C VAL A 541 -9.85 4.60 23.27
N ASN A 542 -10.84 4.72 24.16
CA ASN A 542 -10.82 4.07 25.48
C ASN A 542 -11.21 2.56 25.45
N GLN A 543 -11.04 1.91 24.30
CA GLN A 543 -11.46 0.52 24.04
C GLN A 543 -10.47 -0.15 23.08
N LEU A 544 -10.14 -1.42 23.32
CA LEU A 544 -9.37 -2.24 22.38
C LEU A 544 -10.28 -2.81 21.29
N ASP A 545 -10.71 -1.96 20.36
CA ASP A 545 -11.36 -2.41 19.13
C ASP A 545 -10.94 -1.58 17.91
N SER A 546 -10.55 -2.28 16.84
CA SER A 546 -10.05 -1.72 15.59
C SER A 546 -11.08 -0.89 14.83
N TRP A 547 -12.38 -1.10 15.08
CA TRP A 547 -13.47 -0.46 14.33
C TRP A 547 -13.94 0.86 14.95
N VAL A 548 -13.70 1.08 16.24
CA VAL A 548 -14.06 2.34 16.91
C VAL A 548 -13.25 3.50 16.34
N LEU A 549 -13.94 4.59 15.99
CA LEU A 549 -13.33 5.79 15.39
C LEU A 549 -12.66 6.67 16.46
N PRO A 550 -11.53 7.32 16.16
CA PRO A 550 -10.91 8.26 17.09
C PRO A 550 -11.79 9.50 17.28
N PRO A 551 -11.74 10.20 18.44
CA PRO A 551 -12.68 11.28 18.76
C PRO A 551 -12.65 12.48 17.79
N LYS A 552 -11.56 12.68 17.04
CA LYS A 552 -11.48 13.64 15.93
C LYS A 552 -12.43 13.25 14.81
N ASP A 553 -12.37 12.00 14.36
CA ASP A 553 -13.18 11.48 13.25
C ASP A 553 -14.66 11.39 13.67
N GLN A 554 -14.93 11.02 14.93
CA GLN A 554 -16.28 11.11 15.51
C GLN A 554 -16.83 12.54 15.46
N ARG A 555 -16.05 13.54 15.89
CA ARG A 555 -16.44 14.97 15.81
C ARG A 555 -16.65 15.43 14.37
N ILE A 556 -15.82 14.97 13.42
CA ILE A 556 -15.98 15.27 11.99
C ILE A 556 -17.28 14.65 11.45
N GLN A 557 -17.59 13.40 11.80
CA GLN A 557 -18.87 12.77 11.42
C GLN A 557 -20.07 13.50 12.03
N GLN A 558 -20.06 13.79 13.33
CA GLN A 558 -21.11 14.54 14.02
C GLN A 558 -21.33 15.91 13.37
N GLN A 559 -20.26 16.67 13.12
CA GLN A 559 -20.33 17.95 12.40
C GLN A 559 -20.91 17.77 10.99
N ASN A 560 -20.48 16.76 10.24
CA ASN A 560 -21.00 16.46 8.91
C ASN A 560 -22.47 16.01 8.91
N THR A 561 -23.01 15.49 10.03
CA THR A 561 -24.45 15.20 10.17
C THR A 561 -25.32 16.40 10.58
N GLN A 562 -24.73 17.55 10.90
CA GLN A 562 -25.50 18.76 11.24
C GLN A 562 -26.19 19.34 10.00
N LEU A 563 -27.51 19.50 10.09
CA LEU A 563 -28.32 20.05 9.00
C LEU A 563 -28.08 21.55 8.81
N VAL A 564 -27.98 21.99 7.55
CA VAL A 564 -27.73 23.40 7.19
C VAL A 564 -29.00 24.13 6.77
N THR A 565 -29.05 25.44 7.03
CA THR A 565 -30.21 26.30 6.73
C THR A 565 -30.20 26.89 5.32
N HIS A 566 -29.09 26.76 4.60
CA HIS A 566 -28.83 27.36 3.28
C HIS A 566 -27.96 26.42 2.43
N PHE A 567 -27.99 26.60 1.12
CA PHE A 567 -27.25 25.77 0.16
C PHE A 567 -26.43 26.69 -0.78
N ASP A 568 -25.12 26.71 -0.57
CA ASP A 568 -24.14 27.55 -1.29
C ASP A 568 -23.00 26.68 -1.85
N PHE A 569 -23.38 25.55 -2.45
CA PHE A 569 -22.45 24.65 -3.12
C PHE A 569 -22.03 25.22 -4.48
N ALA A 570 -20.73 25.45 -4.66
CA ALA A 570 -20.20 25.98 -5.90
C ALA A 570 -20.05 24.87 -6.95
N LEU A 571 -20.84 24.93 -8.01
CA LEU A 571 -20.65 24.11 -9.20
C LEU A 571 -19.72 24.83 -10.19
N LEU A 572 -18.77 24.08 -10.73
CA LEU A 572 -17.87 24.52 -11.80
C LEU A 572 -18.63 24.64 -13.14
N PRO A 573 -18.13 25.44 -14.09
CA PRO A 573 -18.76 25.57 -15.41
C PRO A 573 -18.81 24.24 -16.16
N ILE A 574 -19.84 24.05 -16.97
CA ILE A 574 -19.81 22.99 -17.99
C ILE A 574 -18.75 23.40 -19.01
N LEU A 575 -17.60 22.73 -18.99
CA LEU A 575 -16.71 22.69 -20.14
C LEU A 575 -17.38 21.77 -21.16
N ASP A 576 -17.90 22.36 -22.23
CA ASP A 576 -18.60 21.65 -23.29
C ASP A 576 -17.59 20.89 -24.16
N ASN A 577 -17.20 19.69 -23.70
CA ASN A 577 -16.54 18.67 -24.51
C ASN A 577 -17.54 18.14 -25.56
N GLN A 578 -17.91 18.99 -26.51
CA GLN A 578 -18.69 18.65 -27.70
C GLN A 578 -17.72 18.17 -28.79
N PRO A 579 -17.70 16.87 -29.15
CA PRO A 579 -16.91 16.38 -30.27
C PRO A 579 -17.61 16.73 -31.60
N ASN A 580 -17.77 18.03 -31.87
CA ASN A 580 -18.41 18.56 -33.08
C ASN A 580 -17.94 19.98 -33.40
N GLY A 581 -16.82 20.06 -34.08
CA GLY A 581 -16.26 21.27 -34.67
C GLY A 581 -14.82 21.02 -35.05
N ASN A 582 -14.40 21.34 -36.28
CA ASN A 582 -12.98 21.34 -36.61
C ASN A 582 -12.29 22.33 -35.68
N MET A 583 -11.30 21.88 -34.90
CA MET A 583 -10.51 22.78 -34.05
C MET A 583 -10.00 23.96 -34.89
N ALA A 584 -10.30 25.18 -34.45
CA ALA A 584 -9.94 26.37 -35.20
C ALA A 584 -8.41 26.43 -35.35
N ALA A 585 -7.92 26.52 -36.58
CA ALA A 585 -6.49 26.46 -36.86
C ALA A 585 -5.74 27.53 -36.06
N PHE A 586 -4.65 27.13 -35.39
CA PHE A 586 -3.87 28.04 -34.56
C PHE A 586 -3.34 29.23 -35.37
N ASP A 587 -3.46 30.44 -34.82
CA ASP A 587 -2.85 31.63 -35.41
C ASP A 587 -1.34 31.65 -35.12
N TYR A 588 -0.56 31.02 -36.00
CA TYR A 588 0.91 31.02 -35.91
C TYR A 588 1.53 32.42 -36.00
N SER A 589 0.80 33.45 -36.45
CA SER A 589 1.29 34.83 -36.48
C SER A 589 1.27 35.52 -35.10
N SER A 590 0.60 34.93 -34.11
CA SER A 590 0.64 35.36 -32.70
C SER A 590 2.00 35.14 -32.02
N ILE A 591 2.90 34.35 -32.61
CA ILE A 591 4.22 33.99 -32.06
C ILE A 591 5.33 34.43 -33.02
N ASP A 592 6.10 35.46 -32.65
CA ASP A 592 7.32 35.86 -33.36
C ASP A 592 8.58 35.34 -32.66
N TRP A 593 9.17 34.28 -33.24
CA TRP A 593 10.43 33.70 -32.78
C TRP A 593 11.67 34.59 -33.02
N ARG A 594 11.58 35.65 -33.83
CA ARG A 594 12.73 36.51 -34.19
C ARG A 594 13.33 37.27 -33.00
N GLY A 595 12.56 37.44 -31.93
CA GLY A 595 13.02 38.04 -30.66
C GLY A 595 13.38 37.01 -29.57
N PHE A 596 13.32 35.71 -29.85
CA PHE A 596 13.47 34.67 -28.82
C PHE A 596 14.94 34.40 -28.47
N ASP A 597 15.37 34.97 -27.34
CA ASP A 597 16.71 34.77 -26.76
C ASP A 597 16.85 33.37 -26.12
N LEU A 598 17.01 32.35 -26.98
CA LEU A 598 17.21 30.95 -26.58
C LEU A 598 18.42 30.81 -25.62
N ALA A 599 19.54 31.43 -25.95
CA ALA A 599 20.79 31.31 -25.19
C ALA A 599 20.61 31.78 -23.73
N LYS A 600 19.90 32.88 -23.50
CA LYS A 600 19.55 33.35 -22.15
C LYS A 600 18.68 32.35 -21.39
N HIS A 601 17.64 31.78 -22.00
CA HIS A 601 16.78 30.79 -21.33
C HIS A 601 17.59 29.55 -20.92
N ILE A 602 18.48 29.05 -21.79
CA ILE A 602 19.35 27.91 -21.48
C ILE A 602 20.39 28.27 -20.39
N LEU A 603 20.94 29.49 -20.39
CA LEU A 603 21.89 29.96 -19.37
C LEU A 603 21.24 30.25 -18.00
N GLN A 604 19.95 30.58 -17.97
CA GLN A 604 19.20 30.87 -16.75
C GLN A 604 18.49 29.62 -16.17
N ALA A 605 18.44 28.52 -16.91
CA ALA A 605 17.89 27.24 -16.47
C ALA A 605 18.62 26.71 -15.22
N SER A 606 17.84 26.29 -14.21
CA SER A 606 18.36 25.63 -13.00
C SER A 606 18.93 24.24 -13.29
N HIS A 607 19.61 23.62 -12.32
CA HIS A 607 20.17 22.27 -12.47
C HIS A 607 19.12 21.21 -12.88
N HIS A 608 17.88 21.34 -12.40
CA HIS A 608 16.79 20.42 -12.74
C HIS A 608 16.33 20.62 -14.20
N GLU A 609 16.24 21.88 -14.66
CA GLU A 609 15.86 22.23 -16.03
C GLU A 609 16.98 21.92 -17.04
N GLN A 610 18.25 22.10 -16.66
CA GLN A 610 19.39 21.60 -17.43
C GLN A 610 19.32 20.07 -17.62
N SER A 611 18.76 19.34 -16.65
CA SER A 611 18.52 17.89 -16.74
C SER A 611 17.30 17.53 -17.64
N TYR A 612 16.51 18.51 -18.11
CA TYR A 612 15.49 18.32 -19.15
C TYR A 612 16.06 18.57 -20.55
N LEU A 613 16.92 19.59 -20.65
CA LEU A 613 17.62 19.96 -21.86
C LEU A 613 18.68 18.93 -22.28
N GLN A 614 18.97 17.94 -21.42
CA GLN A 614 19.76 16.77 -21.78
C GLN A 614 18.96 15.67 -22.48
N VAL A 615 19.56 15.10 -23.51
CA VAL A 615 19.09 13.94 -24.27
C VAL A 615 19.99 12.75 -24.00
N TYR A 616 19.43 11.53 -23.99
CA TYR A 616 20.21 10.29 -23.83
C TYR A 616 20.52 9.66 -25.18
N VAL A 617 21.79 9.32 -25.41
CA VAL A 617 22.26 8.70 -26.65
C VAL A 617 22.30 7.17 -26.50
N SER A 618 21.50 6.48 -27.31
CA SER A 618 21.48 5.01 -27.40
C SER A 618 22.58 4.46 -28.33
N ASP A 619 22.94 3.19 -28.18
CA ASP A 619 23.91 2.50 -29.06
C ASP A 619 23.49 2.43 -30.54
N ASN A 620 22.22 2.66 -30.84
CA ASN A 620 21.71 2.75 -32.20
C ASN A 620 21.86 4.17 -32.76
N LEU A 621 21.64 5.21 -31.94
CA LEU A 621 21.87 6.60 -32.37
C LEU A 621 23.36 6.87 -32.66
N ILE A 622 24.29 6.25 -31.91
CA ILE A 622 25.75 6.35 -32.17
C ILE A 622 26.15 5.80 -33.55
N LYS A 623 25.31 4.95 -34.16
CA LYS A 623 25.56 4.29 -35.46
C LYS A 623 24.75 4.92 -36.61
N ASP A 624 23.90 5.90 -36.32
CA ASP A 624 23.08 6.64 -37.28
C ASP A 624 23.75 7.99 -37.58
N GLU A 625 23.63 8.51 -38.80
CA GLU A 625 24.18 9.84 -39.14
C GLU A 625 23.52 10.97 -38.32
N LEU A 626 22.33 10.72 -37.77
CA LEU A 626 21.65 11.59 -36.80
C LEU A 626 22.45 11.83 -35.50
N TYR A 627 23.52 11.06 -35.22
CA TYR A 627 24.46 11.38 -34.14
C TYR A 627 25.04 12.79 -34.27
N ARG A 628 25.19 13.32 -35.50
CA ARG A 628 25.67 14.69 -35.75
C ARG A 628 24.81 15.76 -35.08
N GLN A 629 23.50 15.53 -34.95
CA GLN A 629 22.59 16.42 -34.20
C GLN A 629 22.94 16.47 -32.71
N VAL A 630 23.39 15.36 -32.12
CA VAL A 630 23.85 15.30 -30.72
C VAL A 630 25.09 16.17 -30.54
N GLU A 631 26.07 16.05 -31.45
CA GLU A 631 27.29 16.86 -31.43
C GLU A 631 26.99 18.35 -31.65
N ALA A 632 26.03 18.66 -32.54
CA ALA A 632 25.55 20.02 -32.77
C ALA A 632 24.73 20.61 -31.60
N THR A 633 24.22 19.80 -30.67
CA THR A 633 23.23 20.23 -29.65
C THR A 633 23.73 21.38 -28.76
N GLU A 634 24.99 21.38 -28.32
CA GLU A 634 25.53 22.53 -27.55
C GLU A 634 25.58 23.80 -28.42
N GLY A 635 25.97 23.67 -29.69
CA GLY A 635 26.01 24.78 -30.64
C GLY A 635 24.62 25.32 -31.00
N LEU A 636 23.62 24.44 -31.08
CA LEU A 636 22.22 24.81 -31.32
C LEU A 636 21.64 25.59 -30.12
N TYR A 637 21.78 25.09 -28.89
CA TYR A 637 21.31 25.82 -27.71
C TYR A 637 22.02 27.16 -27.47
N ARG A 638 23.29 27.27 -27.86
CA ARG A 638 24.12 28.45 -27.56
C ARG A 638 24.18 29.51 -28.66
N TYR A 639 24.02 29.11 -29.92
CA TYR A 639 24.18 29.98 -31.10
C TYR A 639 23.08 29.78 -32.16
N GLY A 640 22.09 28.91 -31.90
CA GLY A 640 20.93 28.73 -32.75
C GLY A 640 19.87 29.81 -32.50
N LYS A 641 18.99 29.96 -33.49
CA LYS A 641 17.75 30.74 -33.41
C LYS A 641 16.55 29.81 -33.60
N VAL A 642 15.39 30.19 -33.07
CA VAL A 642 14.15 29.43 -33.28
C VAL A 642 13.47 29.90 -34.56
N VAL A 643 12.94 28.96 -35.36
CA VAL A 643 12.04 29.21 -36.50
C VAL A 643 10.92 28.18 -36.50
N TRP A 644 9.87 28.43 -37.29
CA TRP A 644 8.87 27.40 -37.60
C TRP A 644 9.41 26.41 -38.64
N GLY A 645 9.14 25.13 -38.43
CA GLY A 645 9.32 24.06 -39.40
C GLY A 645 8.03 23.24 -39.56
N VAL A 646 7.89 22.56 -40.70
CA VAL A 646 6.77 21.70 -41.03
C VAL A 646 7.29 20.29 -41.32
N VAL A 647 6.83 19.30 -40.57
CA VAL A 647 7.16 17.89 -40.75
C VAL A 647 6.50 17.36 -42.04
N ILE A 648 7.28 16.69 -42.89
CA ILE A 648 6.84 16.17 -44.20
C ILE A 648 6.99 14.64 -44.34
N LYS A 649 7.98 14.04 -43.67
CA LYS A 649 8.09 12.58 -43.43
C LYS A 649 8.34 12.38 -41.94
N SER A 650 7.78 11.33 -41.33
CA SER A 650 8.03 11.02 -39.91
C SER A 650 7.80 9.54 -39.63
N ASP A 651 8.57 8.98 -38.70
CA ASP A 651 8.39 7.60 -38.28
C ASP A 651 7.00 7.37 -37.65
N ALA A 652 6.34 6.28 -38.03
CA ALA A 652 5.10 5.79 -37.38
C ALA A 652 5.30 5.34 -35.90
N ALA A 653 6.46 5.63 -35.32
CA ALA A 653 6.73 5.64 -33.88
C ALA A 653 6.11 6.87 -33.20
N LEU A 654 6.17 8.03 -33.86
CA LEU A 654 5.88 9.33 -33.27
C LEU A 654 4.38 9.61 -33.14
N THR A 655 3.52 8.90 -33.87
CA THR A 655 2.05 9.00 -33.81
C THR A 655 1.39 7.95 -32.90
N LYS A 656 2.17 7.26 -32.07
CA LYS A 656 1.71 6.27 -31.07
C LYS A 656 2.10 6.75 -29.67
N PRO A 657 1.37 6.44 -28.59
CA PRO A 657 1.81 6.79 -27.23
C PRO A 657 3.19 6.18 -26.90
N MET A 658 3.90 6.81 -25.96
CA MET A 658 5.10 6.22 -25.37
C MET A 658 4.71 5.01 -24.50
N SER A 659 5.54 3.96 -24.48
CA SER A 659 5.35 2.88 -23.51
C SER A 659 5.71 3.34 -22.09
N GLU A 660 5.28 2.59 -21.09
CA GLU A 660 5.69 2.81 -19.69
C GLU A 660 7.22 2.76 -19.55
N GLU A 661 7.87 1.79 -20.20
CA GLU A 661 9.34 1.66 -20.24
C GLU A 661 10.04 2.85 -20.94
N GLU A 662 9.53 3.34 -22.07
CA GLU A 662 10.09 4.54 -22.74
C GLU A 662 9.96 5.82 -21.88
N ARG A 663 8.92 5.86 -21.04
CA ARG A 663 8.56 7.00 -20.19
C ARG A 663 9.34 7.00 -18.86
N ASP A 664 9.39 5.85 -18.20
CA ASP A 664 9.91 5.69 -16.83
C ASP A 664 11.42 5.39 -16.82
N THR A 665 11.91 4.65 -17.81
CA THR A 665 13.32 4.28 -17.98
C THR A 665 13.92 4.88 -19.27
N PRO A 666 14.08 6.22 -19.37
CA PRO A 666 14.53 6.89 -20.59
C PRO A 666 15.95 6.50 -21.05
N PHE A 667 16.74 5.85 -20.18
CA PHE A 667 18.09 5.36 -20.47
C PHE A 667 18.11 3.92 -21.00
N ALA A 668 16.99 3.19 -20.94
CA ALA A 668 16.84 1.86 -21.52
C ALA A 668 16.45 1.93 -23.01
N ASN A 669 15.90 3.05 -23.50
CA ASN A 669 15.35 3.12 -24.85
C ASN A 669 16.43 2.94 -25.94
N HIS A 670 16.23 1.97 -26.84
CA HIS A 670 17.10 1.66 -27.97
C HIS A 670 16.60 2.28 -29.30
N ARG A 671 15.42 2.89 -29.31
CA ARG A 671 14.75 3.37 -30.52
C ARG A 671 15.22 4.77 -30.92
N VAL A 672 15.72 4.89 -32.14
CA VAL A 672 15.81 6.18 -32.84
C VAL A 672 14.43 6.48 -33.44
N SER A 673 13.99 7.74 -33.42
CA SER A 673 12.78 8.18 -34.10
C SER A 673 13.03 9.52 -34.76
N CYS A 674 12.72 9.64 -36.04
CA CYS A 674 13.11 10.75 -36.89
C CYS A 674 11.94 11.36 -37.67
N ALA A 675 12.17 12.57 -38.17
CA ALA A 675 11.27 13.26 -39.07
C ALA A 675 12.04 14.20 -40.01
N ASP A 676 11.62 14.27 -41.28
CA ASP A 676 12.06 15.33 -42.20
C ASP A 676 11.25 16.58 -41.94
N ILE A 677 11.94 17.70 -41.74
CA ILE A 677 11.33 19.00 -41.46
C ILE A 677 11.72 19.99 -42.56
N LEU A 678 10.71 20.58 -43.21
CA LEU A 678 10.82 21.71 -44.13
C LEU A 678 10.79 23.02 -43.35
N PHE A 679 11.77 23.90 -43.56
CA PHE A 679 11.85 25.19 -42.87
C PHE A 679 12.47 26.29 -43.73
N ASP A 680 12.28 27.54 -43.31
CA ASP A 680 12.94 28.71 -43.88
C ASP A 680 14.15 29.12 -43.00
N PRO A 681 15.40 29.02 -43.50
CA PRO A 681 16.58 29.47 -42.77
C PRO A 681 16.57 30.95 -42.38
N SER A 682 15.78 31.80 -43.04
CA SER A 682 15.66 33.21 -42.67
C SER A 682 14.77 33.43 -41.44
N GLY A 683 13.71 32.64 -41.26
CA GLY A 683 12.68 32.83 -40.24
C GLY A 683 11.64 33.90 -40.62
N GLN A 684 11.41 34.10 -41.92
CA GLN A 684 10.51 35.12 -42.46
C GLN A 684 9.27 34.56 -43.17
N ALA A 685 9.32 33.32 -43.66
CA ALA A 685 8.17 32.62 -44.22
C ALA A 685 7.00 32.50 -43.23
N ARG A 686 5.76 32.52 -43.72
CA ARG A 686 4.57 32.16 -42.93
C ARG A 686 4.49 30.64 -42.79
N VAL A 687 3.82 30.16 -41.75
CA VAL A 687 3.60 28.71 -41.56
C VAL A 687 2.75 28.15 -42.70
N GLU A 688 1.75 28.91 -43.14
CA GLU A 688 0.87 28.59 -44.26
C GLU A 688 1.65 28.42 -45.58
N ASP A 689 2.68 29.24 -45.82
CA ASP A 689 3.55 29.12 -47.00
C ASP A 689 4.39 27.83 -46.95
N LEU A 690 4.93 27.50 -45.77
CA LEU A 690 5.69 26.27 -45.54
C LEU A 690 4.78 25.03 -45.67
N GLN A 691 3.54 25.07 -45.15
CA GLN A 691 2.55 24.00 -45.30
C GLN A 691 2.10 23.82 -46.75
N ALA A 692 1.93 24.91 -47.51
CA ALA A 692 1.63 24.85 -48.93
C ALA A 692 2.80 24.24 -49.73
N LYS A 693 4.06 24.53 -49.37
CA LYS A 693 5.24 23.93 -50.02
C LYS A 693 5.46 22.47 -49.61
N ALA A 694 5.24 22.12 -48.35
CA ALA A 694 5.18 20.73 -47.91
C ALA A 694 4.17 19.93 -48.76
N SER A 695 2.95 20.45 -48.90
CA SER A 695 1.89 19.82 -49.69
C SER A 695 2.29 19.67 -51.16
N GLN A 696 2.89 20.71 -51.79
CA GLN A 696 3.35 20.67 -53.18
C GLN A 696 4.47 19.64 -53.42
N LEU A 697 5.37 19.45 -52.45
CA LEU A 697 6.41 18.42 -52.51
C LEU A 697 5.85 17.00 -52.39
N MET A 698 4.92 16.80 -51.44
CA MET A 698 4.23 15.51 -51.27
C MET A 698 3.39 15.13 -52.50
N ASP A 699 2.70 16.09 -53.10
CA ASP A 699 1.99 15.91 -54.38
C ASP A 699 2.94 15.54 -55.53
N ALA A 700 4.13 16.17 -55.59
CA ALA A 700 5.10 15.92 -56.65
C ALA A 700 5.68 14.50 -56.59
N ILE A 701 6.00 13.98 -55.40
CA ILE A 701 6.51 12.60 -55.25
C ILE A 701 5.37 11.56 -55.33
N GLY A 702 4.19 11.86 -54.79
CA GLY A 702 3.04 10.94 -54.76
C GLY A 702 2.41 10.66 -56.14
N ARG A 703 2.63 11.53 -57.13
CA ARG A 703 2.17 11.34 -58.52
C ARG A 703 3.09 10.44 -59.36
N VAL A 704 4.28 10.10 -58.88
CA VAL A 704 5.36 9.47 -59.66
C VAL A 704 5.58 8.01 -59.23
N ASN A 705 4.63 7.12 -59.51
CA ASN A 705 4.75 5.69 -59.16
C ASN A 705 5.84 4.91 -59.95
N GLN A 706 6.56 5.56 -60.87
CA GLN A 706 7.82 5.06 -61.45
C GLN A 706 8.78 6.24 -61.71
N PRO A 707 10.08 6.14 -61.38
CA PRO A 707 11.02 7.28 -61.40
C PRO A 707 11.48 7.87 -62.75
N PRO A 708 11.28 7.30 -63.98
CA PRO A 708 11.99 7.78 -65.18
C PRO A 708 11.79 9.25 -65.61
N ASN A 709 10.71 9.92 -65.18
CA ASN A 709 10.29 11.22 -65.69
C ASN A 709 10.30 12.36 -64.66
N ALA A 710 10.78 12.13 -63.43
CA ALA A 710 10.90 13.20 -62.43
C ALA A 710 12.13 14.09 -62.70
N PRO A 711 12.05 15.41 -62.46
CA PRO A 711 13.23 16.27 -62.38
C PRO A 711 14.25 15.74 -61.35
N PRO A 712 15.58 15.86 -61.58
CA PRO A 712 16.58 15.21 -60.72
C PRO A 712 16.54 15.60 -59.24
N ASP A 713 16.12 16.82 -58.92
CA ASP A 713 15.96 17.32 -57.55
C ASP A 713 14.73 16.74 -56.84
N VAL A 714 13.64 16.50 -57.56
CA VAL A 714 12.46 15.76 -57.05
C VAL A 714 12.76 14.27 -56.95
N ALA A 715 13.43 13.68 -57.94
CA ALA A 715 13.83 12.28 -57.95
C ALA A 715 14.74 11.93 -56.77
N PHE A 716 15.67 12.83 -56.41
CA PHE A 716 16.52 12.67 -55.23
C PHE A 716 15.69 12.58 -53.93
N TYR A 717 14.79 13.55 -53.69
CA TYR A 717 13.95 13.50 -52.49
C TYR A 717 12.95 12.33 -52.51
N GLN A 718 12.48 11.90 -53.69
CA GLN A 718 11.64 10.72 -53.83
C GLN A 718 12.35 9.43 -53.42
N LEU A 719 13.63 9.26 -53.77
CA LEU A 719 14.42 8.10 -53.34
C LEU A 719 14.63 8.10 -51.82
N HIS A 720 14.98 9.25 -51.22
CA HIS A 720 15.06 9.41 -49.76
C HIS A 720 13.69 9.20 -49.07
N TYR A 721 12.58 9.57 -49.72
CA TYR A 721 11.25 9.30 -49.16
C TYR A 721 10.94 7.80 -49.09
N GLN A 722 11.47 7.01 -50.04
CA GLN A 722 11.27 5.54 -50.11
C GLN A 722 12.22 4.73 -49.21
N ASP A 723 13.26 5.35 -48.65
CA ASP A 723 14.21 4.73 -47.72
C ASP A 723 14.03 5.31 -46.30
N ASP A 724 13.82 4.46 -45.30
CA ASP A 724 13.68 4.87 -43.89
C ASP A 724 15.03 4.93 -43.14
N THR A 725 16.11 4.52 -43.80
CA THR A 725 17.49 4.58 -43.29
C THR A 725 18.29 5.77 -43.83
N SER A 726 17.90 6.34 -44.97
CA SER A 726 18.53 7.56 -45.51
C SER A 726 18.27 8.79 -44.66
N ARG A 727 19.21 9.74 -44.70
CA ARG A 727 19.16 11.02 -43.96
C ARG A 727 19.51 12.16 -44.93
N VAL A 728 18.83 13.29 -44.80
CA VAL A 728 19.17 14.52 -45.54
C VAL A 728 19.45 15.66 -44.58
N PHE A 729 20.45 16.48 -44.88
CA PHE A 729 20.83 17.64 -44.07
C PHE A 729 21.02 18.85 -44.97
N ASN A 730 20.36 19.97 -44.66
CA ASN A 730 20.43 21.22 -45.44
C ASN A 730 20.07 21.04 -46.93
N LEU A 731 19.23 20.05 -47.27
CA LEU A 731 18.78 19.81 -48.64
C LEU A 731 17.98 21.02 -49.12
N ALA A 732 18.31 21.56 -50.29
CA ALA A 732 17.54 22.63 -50.91
C ALA A 732 16.17 22.10 -51.35
N TYR A 733 15.10 22.86 -51.10
CA TYR A 733 13.77 22.55 -51.64
C TYR A 733 13.83 22.46 -53.18
N PRO A 734 13.22 21.46 -53.83
CA PRO A 734 13.32 21.25 -55.28
C PRO A 734 12.93 22.50 -56.10
N ALA A 735 13.92 23.05 -56.80
CA ALA A 735 13.79 24.26 -57.61
C ALA A 735 12.86 24.04 -58.81
N SER A 736 12.75 22.80 -59.29
CA SER A 736 11.79 22.41 -60.33
C SER A 736 10.32 22.45 -59.87
N ILE A 737 10.05 22.40 -58.56
CA ILE A 737 8.72 22.67 -57.99
C ILE A 737 8.57 24.17 -57.69
N ALA A 738 9.55 24.78 -57.02
CA ALA A 738 9.60 26.22 -56.82
C ALA A 738 10.98 26.73 -56.41
N ALA A 739 11.44 27.81 -57.04
CA ALA A 739 12.59 28.58 -56.58
C ALA A 739 12.30 29.22 -55.20
N THR A 740 12.86 28.64 -54.14
CA THR A 740 12.79 29.14 -52.76
C THR A 740 14.14 28.93 -52.06
N ASN A 741 14.36 29.61 -50.92
CA ASN A 741 15.53 29.37 -50.06
C ASN A 741 15.27 28.31 -48.98
N TYR A 742 14.12 27.63 -49.01
CA TYR A 742 13.71 26.69 -47.97
C TYR A 742 14.57 25.42 -47.96
N ARG A 743 14.71 24.81 -46.78
CA ARG A 743 15.57 23.66 -46.53
C ARG A 743 14.81 22.52 -45.90
N ILE A 744 15.25 21.29 -46.20
CA ILE A 744 14.78 20.05 -45.62
C ILE A 744 15.94 19.42 -44.85
N THR A 745 15.68 19.00 -43.62
CA THR A 745 16.61 18.20 -42.82
C THR A 745 15.85 17.09 -42.08
N THR A 746 16.40 15.87 -42.09
CA THR A 746 16.00 14.78 -41.20
C THR A 746 16.55 15.06 -39.80
N SER A 747 15.66 15.15 -38.81
CA SER A 747 15.99 15.40 -37.41
C SER A 747 15.59 14.22 -36.53
N TRP A 748 16.43 13.89 -35.55
CA TRP A 748 16.08 12.98 -34.47
C TRP A 748 15.14 13.70 -33.48
N ILE A 749 13.98 13.09 -33.26
CA ILE A 749 12.93 13.62 -32.41
C ILE A 749 13.03 12.92 -31.04
N TRP A 750 13.74 13.55 -30.11
CA TRP A 750 13.74 13.11 -28.71
C TRP A 750 12.33 13.26 -28.15
N ARG A 751 11.59 12.15 -28.03
CA ARG A 751 10.15 12.15 -27.75
C ARG A 751 9.77 12.98 -26.52
N ARG A 752 10.59 12.95 -25.48
CA ARG A 752 10.41 13.71 -24.23
C ARG A 752 10.45 15.23 -24.40
N HIS A 753 10.90 15.75 -25.56
CA HIS A 753 10.84 17.18 -25.91
C HIS A 753 9.53 17.60 -26.58
N LEU A 754 8.60 16.68 -26.88
CA LEU A 754 7.23 16.99 -27.31
C LEU A 754 6.29 17.06 -26.10
N PRO A 755 5.22 17.89 -26.10
CA PRO A 755 4.29 18.06 -24.96
C PRO A 755 3.75 16.76 -24.35
N ASN A 756 3.47 15.77 -25.20
CA ASN A 756 2.85 14.49 -24.86
C ASN A 756 3.63 13.26 -25.37
N GLY A 757 4.85 13.46 -25.88
CA GLY A 757 5.64 12.40 -26.50
C GLY A 757 5.21 12.01 -27.92
N MET A 758 4.18 12.64 -28.49
CA MET A 758 3.59 12.29 -29.79
C MET A 758 3.56 13.49 -30.76
N LEU A 759 3.85 13.24 -32.03
CA LEU A 759 3.72 14.21 -33.11
C LEU A 759 2.23 14.46 -33.40
N SER A 760 1.66 15.46 -32.72
CA SER A 760 0.21 15.75 -32.71
C SER A 760 -0.15 16.94 -33.62
N ASN A 761 0.85 17.63 -34.16
CA ASN A 761 0.73 18.59 -35.26
C ASN A 761 1.97 18.45 -36.17
N SER A 762 1.85 18.77 -37.45
CA SER A 762 2.99 18.81 -38.38
C SER A 762 3.85 20.06 -38.20
N VAL A 763 3.32 21.15 -37.65
CA VAL A 763 4.07 22.38 -37.40
C VAL A 763 4.82 22.27 -36.07
N VAL A 764 6.13 22.49 -36.09
CA VAL A 764 6.99 22.42 -34.90
C VAL A 764 7.93 23.64 -34.83
N PRO A 765 8.14 24.22 -33.64
CA PRO A 765 9.23 25.18 -33.45
C PRO A 765 10.55 24.41 -33.42
N ILE A 766 11.52 24.83 -34.24
CA ILE A 766 12.84 24.18 -34.36
C ILE A 766 13.97 25.18 -34.09
N ILE A 767 15.05 24.69 -33.51
CA ILE A 767 16.31 25.41 -33.33
C ILE A 767 17.18 25.14 -34.56
N ILE A 768 17.67 26.20 -35.20
CA ILE A 768 18.56 26.15 -36.37
C ILE A 768 19.81 27.01 -36.16
N HIS A 769 20.96 26.58 -36.71
CA HIS A 769 22.20 27.37 -36.64
C HIS A 769 22.09 28.71 -37.38
N THR A 770 22.41 29.81 -36.71
CA THR A 770 22.24 31.18 -37.25
C THR A 770 23.06 31.45 -38.53
N ASN A 771 24.24 30.83 -38.68
CA ASN A 771 25.21 31.15 -39.75
C ASN A 771 25.51 30.01 -40.74
N ALA A 772 24.93 28.81 -40.57
CA ALA A 772 25.30 27.63 -41.37
C ALA A 772 24.97 27.76 -42.86
N TYR A 773 23.75 28.25 -43.14
CA TYR A 773 23.04 28.08 -44.41
C TYR A 773 23.56 28.88 -45.61
N GLN A 774 24.68 29.60 -45.46
CA GLN A 774 25.22 30.48 -46.52
C GLN A 774 26.38 29.87 -47.32
N ASN A 775 27.27 29.07 -46.72
CA ASN A 775 28.50 28.62 -47.39
C ASN A 775 29.08 27.25 -46.93
N LYS A 776 28.37 26.46 -46.11
CA LYS A 776 28.86 25.12 -45.69
C LYS A 776 27.76 24.04 -45.81
N PRO A 777 27.92 23.02 -46.68
CA PRO A 777 26.98 21.90 -46.74
C PRO A 777 27.11 20.95 -45.54
N GLU A 778 28.25 20.96 -44.84
CA GLU A 778 28.50 20.17 -43.63
C GLU A 778 27.82 20.72 -42.36
N GLN A 779 27.03 21.78 -42.47
CA GLN A 779 26.23 22.33 -41.38
C GLN A 779 24.77 22.42 -41.83
N GLY A 780 23.92 21.65 -41.16
CA GLY A 780 22.52 21.47 -41.53
C GLY A 780 21.63 20.87 -40.45
N GLU A 781 22.23 20.53 -39.31
CA GLU A 781 21.62 19.93 -38.15
C GLU A 781 20.59 20.90 -37.52
N ILE A 782 19.43 20.35 -37.18
CA ILE A 782 18.31 21.05 -36.52
C ILE A 782 17.80 20.19 -35.37
N MET A 783 17.10 20.80 -34.42
CA MET A 783 16.46 20.07 -33.32
C MET A 783 15.12 20.73 -32.99
N VAL A 784 14.09 19.94 -32.68
CA VAL A 784 12.83 20.50 -32.15
C VAL A 784 13.11 21.24 -30.83
N LEU A 785 12.57 22.45 -30.70
CA LEU A 785 12.68 23.23 -29.45
C LEU A 785 12.05 22.41 -28.30
N PRO A 786 12.71 22.22 -27.15
CA PRO A 786 12.10 21.48 -26.03
C PRO A 786 10.81 22.13 -25.54
N SER A 787 9.75 21.34 -25.34
CA SER A 787 8.39 21.83 -25.08
C SER A 787 8.22 22.76 -23.87
N GLN A 788 9.12 22.72 -22.88
CA GLN A 788 9.15 23.67 -21.76
C GLN A 788 9.40 25.13 -22.22
N LEU A 789 9.99 25.32 -23.41
CA LEU A 789 10.30 26.62 -24.01
C LEU A 789 9.27 27.07 -25.06
N TRP A 790 8.17 26.33 -25.25
CA TRP A 790 7.11 26.71 -26.19
C TRP A 790 6.23 27.82 -25.62
N ASP A 791 5.58 28.59 -26.50
CA ASP A 791 4.47 29.43 -26.07
C ASP A 791 3.34 28.57 -25.48
N LYS A 792 2.67 29.10 -24.44
CA LYS A 792 1.64 28.36 -23.69
C LYS A 792 0.37 28.12 -24.48
N ALA A 793 -0.06 29.06 -25.32
CA ALA A 793 -1.24 28.86 -26.16
C ALA A 793 -0.97 27.77 -27.21
N TYR A 794 0.20 27.78 -27.83
CA TYR A 794 0.58 26.72 -28.77
C TYR A 794 0.78 25.35 -28.10
N TYR A 795 1.37 25.34 -26.90
CA TYR A 795 1.54 24.14 -26.08
C TYR A 795 0.20 23.49 -25.74
N HIS A 796 -0.80 24.26 -25.27
CA HIS A 796 -2.13 23.71 -25.00
C HIS A 796 -2.88 23.30 -26.27
N TYR A 797 -2.75 24.05 -27.37
CA TYR A 797 -3.30 23.67 -28.68
C TYR A 797 -2.78 22.30 -29.16
N TRP A 798 -1.50 22.00 -28.94
CA TRP A 798 -0.92 20.68 -29.26
C TRP A 798 -1.55 19.54 -28.44
N LEU A 799 -1.79 19.75 -27.14
CA LEU A 799 -2.45 18.76 -26.28
C LEU A 799 -3.92 18.55 -26.69
N SER A 800 -4.63 19.60 -27.08
CA SER A 800 -6.00 19.49 -27.61
C SER A 800 -6.04 18.68 -28.91
N LEU A 801 -5.13 18.94 -29.86
CA LEU A 801 -5.01 18.13 -31.09
C LEU A 801 -4.70 16.65 -30.79
N ALA A 802 -3.90 16.37 -29.75
CA ALA A 802 -3.62 15.01 -29.33
C ALA A 802 -4.86 14.29 -28.79
N TYR A 803 -5.72 15.01 -28.06
CA TYR A 803 -6.98 14.48 -27.59
C TYR A 803 -7.92 14.13 -28.76
N GLU A 804 -8.04 15.02 -29.76
CA GLU A 804 -8.84 14.76 -30.97
C GLU A 804 -8.31 13.58 -31.79
N GLN A 805 -6.99 13.47 -31.98
CA GLN A 805 -6.37 12.47 -32.85
C GLN A 805 -6.20 11.08 -32.20
N PHE A 806 -5.95 11.03 -30.89
CA PHE A 806 -5.54 9.81 -30.19
C PHE A 806 -6.42 9.46 -28.98
N GLY A 807 -7.38 10.32 -28.61
CA GLY A 807 -8.21 10.16 -27.41
C GLY A 807 -7.44 10.33 -26.10
N GLN A 808 -6.24 10.92 -26.14
CA GLN A 808 -5.33 11.07 -24.99
C GLN A 808 -4.59 12.42 -25.04
N ASP A 809 -4.80 13.24 -24.03
CA ASP A 809 -4.22 14.58 -23.80
C ASP A 809 -2.95 14.56 -22.91
N TYR A 810 -2.35 13.38 -22.73
CA TYR A 810 -1.32 13.09 -21.73
C TYR A 810 -0.13 14.07 -21.74
N ASP A 811 -0.04 14.95 -20.75
CA ASP A 811 1.05 15.90 -20.55
C ASP A 811 2.29 15.24 -19.90
N LEU A 812 3.45 15.34 -20.56
CA LEU A 812 4.74 14.87 -20.04
C LEU A 812 5.44 15.83 -19.07
N LEU A 813 5.27 17.15 -19.18
CA LEU A 813 6.11 18.12 -18.47
C LEU A 813 5.98 18.04 -16.93
N PRO A 814 4.78 17.93 -16.32
CA PRO A 814 4.63 17.71 -14.88
C PRO A 814 5.35 16.46 -14.40
N TYR A 815 5.35 15.39 -15.21
CA TYR A 815 6.05 14.15 -14.87
C TYR A 815 7.57 14.30 -14.96
N ILE A 816 8.07 14.91 -16.03
CA ILE A 816 9.49 15.14 -16.26
C ILE A 816 10.08 16.04 -15.16
N HIS A 817 9.41 17.14 -14.83
CA HIS A 817 9.80 18.02 -13.72
C HIS A 817 9.75 17.30 -12.37
N TRP A 818 8.78 16.39 -12.15
CA TRP A 818 8.75 15.57 -10.95
C TRP A 818 9.92 14.58 -10.89
N GLN A 819 10.22 13.86 -11.98
CA GLN A 819 11.35 12.93 -12.03
C GLN A 819 12.64 13.66 -11.64
N GLN A 820 12.87 14.84 -12.21
CA GLN A 820 14.06 15.66 -11.95
C GLN A 820 14.12 16.23 -10.53
N LYS A 821 12.99 16.38 -9.84
CA LYS A 821 12.90 16.93 -8.48
C LYS A 821 12.98 15.86 -7.37
N TYR A 822 12.53 14.64 -7.65
CA TYR A 822 12.37 13.59 -6.62
C TYR A 822 13.17 12.30 -6.88
N ALA A 823 13.63 12.02 -8.10
CA ALA A 823 14.63 10.97 -8.32
C ALA A 823 16.00 11.47 -7.83
N GLN A 824 16.45 10.96 -6.68
CA GLN A 824 17.77 11.28 -6.15
C GLN A 824 18.87 10.79 -7.10
N ASN A 825 19.96 11.55 -7.19
CA ASN A 825 21.02 11.39 -8.20
C ASN A 825 21.71 10.01 -8.15
N SER A 826 21.17 9.05 -8.90
CA SER A 826 21.76 7.71 -9.13
C SER A 826 21.76 7.36 -10.63
N THR A 827 22.09 8.34 -11.48
CA THR A 827 22.59 8.02 -12.83
C THR A 827 24.01 7.48 -12.70
N ASP A 828 24.22 6.27 -13.19
CA ASP A 828 25.52 5.62 -13.13
C ASP A 828 26.56 6.28 -14.05
N ALA A 829 27.83 5.91 -13.90
CA ALA A 829 28.92 6.48 -14.68
C ALA A 829 28.86 6.14 -16.18
N ALA A 830 28.10 5.13 -16.61
CA ALA A 830 27.82 4.88 -18.03
C ALA A 830 26.72 5.81 -18.57
N THR A 831 25.60 5.97 -17.85
CA THR A 831 24.52 6.89 -18.22
C THR A 831 25.01 8.33 -18.32
N GLN A 832 25.80 8.80 -17.34
CA GLN A 832 26.37 10.16 -17.36
C GLN A 832 27.31 10.41 -18.57
N LYS A 833 27.95 9.37 -19.12
CA LYS A 833 28.72 9.48 -20.37
C LYS A 833 27.82 9.67 -21.59
N ARG A 834 26.60 9.12 -21.58
CA ARG A 834 25.63 9.14 -22.70
C ARG A 834 24.65 10.33 -22.71
N LEU A 835 24.60 11.15 -21.66
CA LEU A 835 23.79 12.38 -21.62
C LEU A 835 24.47 13.55 -22.35
N TRP A 836 23.76 14.25 -23.23
CA TRP A 836 24.28 15.41 -23.97
C TRP A 836 23.27 16.58 -23.97
N PRO A 837 23.69 17.86 -23.99
CA PRO A 837 25.08 18.33 -23.94
C PRO A 837 25.67 18.23 -22.52
N LYS A 838 26.98 18.44 -22.37
CA LYS A 838 27.66 18.38 -21.07
C LYS A 838 27.56 19.72 -20.32
N PHE A 839 26.43 19.97 -19.67
CA PHE A 839 26.33 21.06 -18.69
C PHE A 839 27.39 20.90 -17.59
N LYS A 840 28.02 22.00 -17.17
CA LYS A 840 29.06 21.96 -16.14
C LYS A 840 28.43 21.75 -14.76
N PRO A 841 28.79 20.69 -14.01
CA PRO A 841 28.18 20.43 -12.71
C PRO A 841 28.57 21.52 -11.71
N ASN A 842 27.58 22.22 -11.16
CA ASN A 842 27.78 23.06 -9.98
C ASN A 842 28.17 22.16 -8.80
N ARG A 843 29.29 22.48 -8.15
CA ARG A 843 30.03 21.54 -7.29
C ARG A 843 29.46 21.43 -5.87
N ALA A 844 28.20 20.98 -5.75
CA ALA A 844 27.59 20.61 -4.49
C ALA A 844 28.01 19.17 -4.10
N THR A 845 28.67 19.02 -2.96
CA THR A 845 29.15 17.71 -2.48
C THR A 845 28.05 16.92 -1.77
N ASN A 846 27.62 15.81 -2.38
CA ASN A 846 26.98 14.70 -1.68
C ASN A 846 27.34 13.38 -2.40
N ARG A 847 28.00 12.45 -1.70
CA ARG A 847 28.22 11.07 -2.15
C ARG A 847 27.36 10.14 -1.29
N ALA A 848 26.46 9.40 -1.91
CA ALA A 848 25.81 8.26 -1.28
C ALA A 848 26.64 6.98 -1.51
N PRO A 849 26.84 6.11 -0.49
CA PRO A 849 27.35 4.76 -0.70
C PRO A 849 26.28 3.85 -1.31
N SER A 850 26.70 2.90 -2.16
CA SER A 850 25.85 1.83 -2.70
C SER A 850 25.57 0.76 -1.65
N ARG A 851 24.42 0.06 -1.77
CA ARG A 851 23.94 -0.94 -0.82
C ARG A 851 23.78 -2.30 -1.52
N GLU A 852 24.61 -3.27 -1.16
CA GLU A 852 24.42 -4.68 -1.55
C GLU A 852 23.68 -5.46 -0.45
N GLN A 853 23.08 -6.59 -0.82
CA GLN A 853 22.28 -7.43 0.07
C GLN A 853 23.13 -8.55 0.69
N SER A 854 22.81 -8.96 1.92
CA SER A 854 23.15 -10.29 2.45
C SER A 854 22.23 -10.64 3.63
N SER A 855 21.90 -11.93 3.76
CA SER A 855 20.96 -12.45 4.77
C SER A 855 21.69 -13.44 5.68
N ALA A 856 21.51 -13.35 7.01
CA ALA A 856 21.77 -14.46 7.93
C ALA A 856 21.20 -14.22 9.35
N ILE A 857 20.36 -15.16 9.80
CA ILE A 857 20.38 -15.84 11.11
C ILE A 857 20.55 -14.98 12.38
N GLY A 858 19.53 -15.00 13.25
CA GLY A 858 19.69 -14.77 14.69
C GLY A 858 19.86 -16.09 15.46
N LEU A 859 20.72 -16.11 16.50
CA LEU A 859 20.85 -17.18 17.49
C LEU A 859 21.78 -16.72 18.64
N MET A 860 21.77 -17.44 19.77
CA MET A 860 22.59 -17.28 20.99
C MET A 860 22.09 -16.27 22.05
N SER A 861 21.21 -16.74 22.91
CA SER A 861 21.37 -16.53 24.36
C SER A 861 21.46 -17.90 25.03
N ASP A 862 22.61 -18.21 25.65
CA ASP A 862 22.73 -18.99 26.89
C ASP A 862 24.20 -19.33 27.20
N LYS A 863 24.81 -18.53 28.08
CA LYS A 863 25.73 -18.98 29.15
C LYS A 863 26.18 -17.81 30.00
N LEU A 864 25.72 -17.80 31.25
CA LEU A 864 26.20 -16.91 32.30
C LEU A 864 27.16 -17.69 33.24
N GLU A 865 28.07 -16.96 33.88
CA GLU A 865 28.88 -17.39 35.05
C GLU A 865 29.97 -18.47 34.82
N ASN A 866 31.11 -18.52 35.53
CA ASN A 866 31.93 -17.57 36.34
C ASN A 866 33.29 -18.29 36.65
N PRO A 867 34.28 -17.72 37.37
CA PRO A 867 35.03 -16.49 37.07
C PRO A 867 36.58 -16.67 37.22
N MET A 868 37.35 -15.59 37.04
CA MET A 868 38.74 -15.36 37.51
C MET A 868 39.89 -16.32 37.12
N SER A 869 40.99 -15.73 36.63
CA SER A 869 42.34 -16.33 36.63
C SER A 869 43.30 -15.49 37.47
N ALA A 870 43.85 -16.05 38.55
CA ALA A 870 44.90 -15.41 39.35
C ALA A 870 45.92 -16.45 39.89
N THR A 871 47.20 -16.14 39.69
CA THR A 871 48.41 -16.91 40.06
C THR A 871 48.48 -17.50 41.49
N ALA A 872 48.89 -18.77 41.62
CA ALA A 872 50.15 -19.15 42.31
C ALA A 872 50.54 -20.66 42.24
N LYS A 873 51.81 -20.91 41.88
CA LYS A 873 52.80 -21.94 42.32
C LYS A 873 52.40 -23.36 42.85
N GLN A 874 53.19 -24.32 42.33
CA GLN A 874 53.85 -25.48 42.99
C GLN A 874 53.15 -26.85 43.18
N GLN A 875 53.80 -27.88 42.58
CA GLN A 875 54.05 -29.27 43.07
C GLN A 875 52.87 -30.25 43.26
N GLY A 876 53.13 -31.57 43.05
CA GLY A 876 52.36 -32.62 43.75
C GLY A 876 51.74 -33.78 42.95
N SER A 877 52.54 -34.52 42.17
CA SER A 877 52.43 -35.98 41.92
C SER A 877 51.18 -36.82 42.35
N VAL A 878 50.62 -37.54 41.35
CA VAL A 878 50.37 -39.02 41.32
C VAL A 878 49.19 -39.65 42.12
N GLN A 879 48.67 -40.77 41.57
CA GLN A 879 47.64 -41.72 42.07
C GLN A 879 46.19 -41.20 42.11
N GLN A 880 45.08 -41.93 41.84
CA GLN A 880 44.70 -43.29 41.38
C GLN A 880 43.60 -43.86 42.32
N ALA A 881 42.62 -44.58 41.77
CA ALA A 881 41.57 -45.37 42.46
C ALA A 881 40.51 -44.58 43.27
N ALA A 882 39.28 -45.06 43.52
CA ALA A 882 38.48 -46.08 42.81
C ALA A 882 36.96 -46.01 43.17
N VAL A 883 36.16 -46.63 42.30
CA VAL A 883 34.79 -47.19 42.42
C VAL A 883 34.11 -47.26 43.81
N GLN A 884 32.88 -46.72 43.92
CA GLN A 884 31.63 -47.35 44.45
C GLN A 884 30.47 -46.33 44.32
N GLN A 885 29.28 -46.61 43.77
CA GLN A 885 28.20 -47.55 44.15
C GLN A 885 27.50 -47.25 45.50
N ALA A 886 26.25 -46.79 45.41
CA ALA A 886 25.21 -46.94 46.46
C ALA A 886 23.81 -46.86 45.80
N ALA A 887 22.83 -47.63 46.29
CA ALA A 887 21.45 -47.65 45.80
C ALA A 887 20.45 -48.04 46.90
N ILE A 888 19.27 -47.39 46.91
CA ILE A 888 18.11 -47.61 47.82
C ILE A 888 16.87 -47.30 46.93
N GLN A 889 15.94 -48.23 46.62
CA GLN A 889 14.80 -48.75 47.43
C GLN A 889 13.80 -47.65 47.88
N GLN A 890 12.49 -47.85 48.08
CA GLN A 890 11.50 -48.96 48.03
C GLN A 890 10.09 -48.29 47.96
N THR A 891 8.94 -48.80 47.48
CA THR A 891 8.43 -50.07 46.85
C THR A 891 7.29 -49.65 45.86
N THR A 892 6.25 -50.35 45.35
CA THR A 892 5.56 -51.66 45.55
C THR A 892 4.83 -52.07 44.23
N GLU A 893 4.02 -53.14 44.24
CA GLU A 893 3.19 -53.62 43.10
C GLU A 893 1.72 -53.86 43.50
N GLN A 894 0.79 -54.00 42.52
CA GLN A 894 -0.35 -54.95 42.40
C GLN A 894 -1.48 -54.42 41.47
N LYS A 895 -2.26 -55.21 40.70
CA LYS A 895 -2.32 -56.67 40.43
C LYS A 895 -3.03 -56.96 39.07
N LEU A 896 -2.87 -58.18 38.54
CA LEU A 896 -3.38 -58.66 37.24
C LEU A 896 -4.75 -59.39 37.31
N ALA A 897 -5.58 -59.24 36.26
CA ALA A 897 -6.52 -60.22 35.63
C ALA A 897 -7.38 -59.46 34.57
N ASP A 898 -7.56 -59.78 33.28
CA ASP A 898 -7.53 -61.01 32.43
C ASP A 898 -8.96 -61.48 32.00
N VAL A 899 -9.10 -61.93 30.73
CA VAL A 899 -10.21 -62.65 30.04
C VAL A 899 -10.33 -62.28 28.53
N GLN A 900 -10.42 -63.32 27.69
CA GLN A 900 -10.71 -63.35 26.23
C GLN A 900 -11.37 -64.74 25.94
N PRO A 901 -11.70 -65.17 24.68
CA PRO A 901 -12.22 -64.52 23.46
C PRO A 901 -13.52 -65.23 22.95
N THR A 902 -14.03 -64.97 21.70
CA THR A 902 -14.26 -65.98 20.61
C THR A 902 -15.19 -65.58 19.40
N LEU A 903 -14.83 -66.10 18.19
CA LEU A 903 -15.63 -66.57 17.01
C LEU A 903 -16.66 -65.64 16.28
N GLN A 904 -16.58 -65.25 14.99
CA GLN A 904 -16.57 -65.97 13.66
C GLN A 904 -17.82 -66.83 13.31
N PRO A 905 -18.18 -67.10 12.01
CA PRO A 905 -18.26 -66.25 10.79
C PRO A 905 -19.44 -66.64 9.81
N SER A 906 -19.36 -66.32 8.49
CA SER A 906 -20.09 -66.91 7.29
C SER A 906 -21.37 -66.23 6.72
N ILE A 907 -21.87 -66.46 5.48
CA ILE A 907 -21.31 -66.46 4.07
C ILE A 907 -22.44 -66.72 3.02
N ALA A 908 -22.24 -66.34 1.73
CA ALA A 908 -22.93 -66.77 0.47
C ALA A 908 -24.31 -66.16 0.06
N SER A 909 -24.76 -66.11 -1.22
CA SER A 909 -24.12 -66.13 -2.59
C SER A 909 -25.14 -65.90 -3.75
N THR A 910 -24.65 -65.70 -5.00
CA THR A 910 -25.32 -65.83 -6.35
C THR A 910 -26.27 -64.70 -6.85
N SER A 911 -26.38 -64.33 -8.16
CA SER A 911 -25.56 -64.62 -9.39
C SER A 911 -25.94 -63.72 -10.62
N GLN A 912 -25.08 -63.74 -11.66
CA GLN A 912 -25.26 -63.32 -13.09
C GLN A 912 -24.88 -61.87 -13.54
N THR A 913 -24.53 -61.76 -14.84
CA THR A 913 -23.78 -60.69 -15.57
C THR A 913 -24.18 -60.74 -17.09
N PRO A 914 -23.76 -59.86 -18.06
CA PRO A 914 -22.51 -59.07 -18.13
C PRO A 914 -22.54 -57.65 -18.80
N LYS A 915 -21.32 -57.09 -19.00
CA LYS A 915 -20.90 -55.79 -19.58
C LYS A 915 -20.94 -54.60 -18.58
N ALA A 916 -19.89 -53.78 -18.43
CA ALA A 916 -18.56 -53.75 -19.07
C ALA A 916 -17.43 -53.40 -18.06
N THR A 917 -16.17 -53.38 -18.51
CA THR A 917 -14.94 -53.34 -17.69
C THR A 917 -14.55 -51.95 -17.15
N PRO A 918 -14.04 -51.90 -15.90
CA PRO A 918 -12.94 -51.03 -15.50
C PRO A 918 -11.70 -51.83 -15.05
N PRO A 919 -10.46 -51.31 -15.21
CA PRO A 919 -9.26 -51.91 -14.63
C PRO A 919 -9.05 -51.47 -13.17
N SER A 920 -8.92 -52.42 -12.25
CA SER A 920 -8.71 -52.14 -10.82
C SER A 920 -7.26 -52.39 -10.39
N SER A 921 -6.46 -51.31 -10.27
CA SER A 921 -5.13 -51.37 -9.62
C SER A 921 -4.68 -50.00 -9.10
N LEU A 922 -5.41 -49.43 -8.15
CA LEU A 922 -4.81 -48.49 -7.19
C LEU A 922 -3.79 -49.28 -6.37
N SER A 923 -2.50 -49.00 -6.58
CA SER A 923 -1.41 -49.83 -6.05
C SER A 923 -1.30 -49.73 -4.53
N ASN A 924 -0.69 -50.76 -3.93
CA ASN A 924 -0.55 -50.89 -2.47
C ASN A 924 0.19 -49.69 -1.84
N GLU A 925 0.96 -48.93 -2.62
CA GLU A 925 1.69 -47.72 -2.21
C GLU A 925 0.77 -46.71 -1.51
N LEU A 926 -0.41 -46.40 -2.05
CA LEU A 926 -1.33 -45.43 -1.42
C LEU A 926 -1.82 -45.93 -0.05
N THR A 927 -2.03 -47.24 0.10
CA THR A 927 -2.45 -47.86 1.38
C THR A 927 -1.29 -47.88 2.39
N GLN A 928 -0.07 -48.12 1.91
CA GLN A 928 1.15 -48.14 2.71
C GLN A 928 1.56 -46.73 3.16
N GLN A 929 1.34 -45.72 2.31
CA GLN A 929 1.50 -44.30 2.60
C GLN A 929 0.49 -43.85 3.67
N LEU A 930 -0.80 -44.19 3.52
CA LEU A 930 -1.83 -43.94 4.55
C LEU A 930 -1.53 -44.63 5.89
N MET A 931 -0.94 -45.83 5.89
CA MET A 931 -0.47 -46.48 7.13
C MET A 931 0.73 -45.73 7.74
N ASN A 932 1.69 -45.29 6.94
CA ASN A 932 2.84 -44.53 7.42
C ASN A 932 2.44 -43.17 8.02
N ASP A 933 1.55 -42.42 7.36
CA ASP A 933 1.08 -41.13 7.87
C ASP A 933 0.16 -41.29 9.10
N LYS A 934 -0.63 -42.37 9.18
CA LYS A 934 -1.36 -42.73 10.40
C LYS A 934 -0.41 -43.02 11.57
N LEU A 935 0.70 -43.74 11.33
CA LEU A 935 1.72 -44.01 12.35
C LEU A 935 2.47 -42.74 12.77
N ARG A 936 2.77 -41.86 11.81
CA ARG A 936 3.40 -40.54 12.00
C ARG A 936 2.54 -39.60 12.84
N LEU A 937 1.24 -39.54 12.59
CA LEU A 937 0.31 -38.74 13.40
C LEU A 937 0.18 -39.30 14.83
N GLN A 938 0.25 -40.62 15.03
CA GLN A 938 0.30 -41.21 16.37
C GLN A 938 1.60 -40.88 17.12
N THR A 939 2.75 -40.77 16.45
CA THR A 939 3.98 -40.30 17.10
C THR A 939 3.99 -38.79 17.37
N GLN A 940 3.34 -37.96 16.54
CA GLN A 940 3.24 -36.52 16.76
C GLN A 940 2.25 -36.10 17.85
N LEU A 941 1.29 -36.96 18.21
CA LEU A 941 0.35 -36.76 19.32
C LEU A 941 0.81 -37.41 20.65
N SER A 942 2.00 -38.03 20.68
CA SER A 942 2.58 -38.64 21.87
C SER A 942 3.40 -37.62 22.67
N THR A 943 3.02 -37.36 23.92
CA THR A 943 3.70 -36.39 24.81
C THR A 943 5.05 -36.85 25.37
N LYS A 944 5.66 -37.90 24.79
CA LYS A 944 7.06 -38.24 25.07
C LYS A 944 7.99 -37.48 24.12
N ASP A 945 8.83 -36.65 24.73
CA ASP A 945 9.85 -35.82 24.09
C ASP A 945 10.82 -36.63 23.22
N THR A 946 10.43 -36.85 21.96
CA THR A 946 11.21 -37.60 20.98
C THR A 946 12.53 -36.93 20.60
N ALA A 947 12.76 -35.66 20.96
CA ALA A 947 14.05 -35.01 20.79
C ALA A 947 15.06 -35.49 21.84
N LYS A 948 14.62 -35.75 23.08
CA LYS A 948 15.44 -36.44 24.09
C LYS A 948 15.74 -37.88 23.69
N ASP A 949 14.75 -38.66 23.26
CA ASP A 949 14.97 -40.06 22.87
C ASP A 949 15.86 -40.19 21.61
N LYS A 950 15.73 -39.30 20.61
CA LYS A 950 16.67 -39.26 19.47
C LYS A 950 18.09 -38.91 19.90
N LYS A 951 18.28 -37.97 20.84
CA LYS A 951 19.61 -37.65 21.39
C LYS A 951 20.19 -38.83 22.17
N LEU A 952 19.39 -39.54 22.98
CA LEU A 952 19.82 -40.77 23.66
C LEU A 952 20.23 -41.86 22.67
N LEU A 953 19.46 -42.05 21.60
CA LEU A 953 19.72 -43.07 20.57
C LEU A 953 21.00 -42.77 19.77
N VAL A 954 21.27 -41.50 19.45
CA VAL A 954 22.54 -41.08 18.82
C VAL A 954 23.73 -41.32 19.76
N ILE A 955 23.59 -41.03 21.06
CA ILE A 955 24.62 -41.33 22.07
C ILE A 955 24.85 -42.84 22.20
N ALA A 956 23.78 -43.64 22.20
CA ALA A 956 23.87 -45.11 22.26
C ALA A 956 24.54 -45.71 21.02
N ILE A 957 24.17 -45.25 19.82
CA ILE A 957 24.81 -45.68 18.56
C ILE A 957 26.29 -45.29 18.53
N GLY A 958 26.64 -44.07 18.97
CA GLY A 958 28.03 -43.63 19.12
C GLY A 958 28.82 -44.53 20.08
N GLY A 959 28.24 -44.87 21.24
CA GLY A 959 28.84 -45.78 22.20
C GLY A 959 29.09 -47.19 21.63
N VAL A 960 28.14 -47.75 20.88
CA VAL A 960 28.30 -49.03 20.18
C VAL A 960 29.40 -48.97 19.12
N PHE A 961 29.49 -47.86 18.37
CA PHE A 961 30.53 -47.68 17.35
C PHE A 961 31.94 -47.65 17.96
N VAL A 962 32.12 -46.95 19.08
CA VAL A 962 33.39 -46.93 19.84
C VAL A 962 33.74 -48.33 20.38
N LEU A 963 32.74 -49.08 20.86
CA LEU A 963 32.93 -50.46 21.32
C LEU A 963 33.39 -51.40 20.19
N ILE A 964 32.79 -51.28 19.00
CA ILE A 964 33.20 -52.04 17.81
C ILE A 964 34.63 -51.69 17.41
N ILE A 965 35.00 -50.40 17.41
CA ILE A 965 36.36 -49.95 17.11
C ILE A 965 37.37 -50.50 18.14
N MET A 966 37.04 -50.53 19.43
CA MET A 966 37.90 -51.16 20.45
C MET A 966 38.02 -52.67 20.27
N VAL A 967 36.95 -53.38 19.92
CA VAL A 967 37.01 -54.84 19.65
C VAL A 967 37.87 -55.15 18.41
N ILE A 968 37.86 -54.27 17.40
CA ILE A 968 38.73 -54.38 16.22
C ILE A 968 40.20 -54.11 16.61
N LEU A 969 40.48 -53.06 17.39
CA LEU A 969 41.83 -52.76 17.88
C LEU A 969 42.40 -53.88 18.77
N VAL A 970 41.61 -54.45 19.67
CA VAL A 970 42.04 -55.60 20.50
C VAL A 970 42.28 -56.86 19.67
N LYS A 971 41.61 -57.00 18.51
CA LYS A 971 41.91 -58.05 17.50
C LYS A 971 43.11 -57.73 16.59
N LEU A 972 43.66 -56.51 16.63
CA LEU A 972 44.89 -56.11 15.93
C LEU A 972 46.11 -56.08 16.88
N MET A 973 45.89 -56.30 18.18
CA MET A 973 46.93 -56.35 19.23
C MET A 973 47.06 -57.76 19.84
N ARG A 974 46.60 -58.79 19.14
CA ARG A 974 46.78 -60.22 19.41
C ARG A 974 47.14 -60.95 18.12
#